data_AF-M5C078-F1
#
_entry.id   AF-M5C078-F1
#
_cell.length_a   1.000
_cell.length_b   1.000
_cell.length_c   1.000
_cell.angle_alpha   90.00
_cell.angle_beta   90.00
_cell.angle_gamma   90.00
#
_symmetry.space_group_name_H-M   'P 1'
#
loop_
_entity.id
_entity.type
_entity.pdbx_description
1 polymer ?
#
loop_
_entity_poly.entity_id
_entity_poly.type
_entity_poly.pdbx_seq_one_letter_code
_entity_poly.pdbx_strand_id
1 'polypeptide(L)'
;MTLDEAVDAMANSQSAHKDKNINDELYITVLDDAFLKSGLDDMDKQRMRDTLETVVCAIEPMTVDAMAGLLGIGTGNQIERLLIPLRSVLNVAEKTVLVSTSHASFPDFMLSSDRSGSYYCHYRTRNLKMAKACLDLIEANKSKFNICRLPSSYNMDSNIEGLEKQVNESISPALIYACRYWSKHLNLAESQAQLIDIVYKFFSSRLLLWMEVINLTKHLRHATSIIQEAQKWCTEHKAPDDLIALADDASRFVSVYATNPVSQSTPHIYVSMLPFWPRSRPISIAYMQKTSGLVRPTGAAIDRRKLTLIATWKVSTRNVHSISLTADGGRLVAPSQNGIEVYDTMTSKSVLSLTDERTKSIDYVAVSPDGSSVVFSRIYETAYVWDMRTGGTVTQLLPDGISGVLCIAFSCDGSRVACGMQIGEVYICGLQKGASSVIRLTGHTSLVTSVVFSPDCLHLASGSSDTTVRVWDVRTGEPLGEPFKGHTTYVHSVSYSDDGSRIASASGDETIRVWDPQTGQTVLGPLTAHSSALSSVSFSPSGAFIASGSWNGTIRVHDARTGHTVLGPLQGHTRGVNWLIHSPDGTRLYSCSDEGTVSIWNIQDRGTSDALPTSSRNPTAIFSVRYSHSGQHVVSGSEDGSVHVWDARTGKLVLGPLRGHGNAAASVDYSPNDQYIASGSRDGRLRLWDATTGNDIHGPMRGHINYVNCVRFSADGSALVSGSSDGTVRMWDVRTGQQTKKLFQGNSWITSVGISFDGRRVVCSSRDGWIRVLNGHTGDTLVGPIKGHTNWVHSVEMWTDGVRFVSGSDDKSVRIWDGQTGKQAAVCIEDDRSYNACVLSVCVSPIGPYVASGCYDGTVCVWDGQIGKRILGPLRHTDLVYGVHFSPDGSHVVSCSGDGTVRFWDVSSIGTGGQEQGLPDMGRYRSYYNSSPVGSSISSGTGPESTNCSSSGPTSDLWSLDEDGWVVDSRGQRLVWVPSDLRTSLVLPPTSLMVAPQGYCKLETEGWKIGEKWTDCYHV
;
A
#
# COMPACT_ATOMS: atom_id res chain seq x y z
N MET A 1 -40.80 20.04 -7.17
CA MET A 1 -40.86 21.45 -7.59
C MET A 1 -39.69 21.65 -8.50
N THR A 2 -39.95 21.82 -9.80
CA THR A 2 -38.91 21.93 -10.82
C THR A 2 -38.30 23.34 -10.82
N LEU A 3 -37.08 23.48 -11.34
CA LEU A 3 -36.37 24.77 -11.42
C LEU A 3 -37.18 25.80 -12.22
N ASP A 4 -37.97 25.36 -13.20
CA ASP A 4 -38.85 26.22 -13.99
C ASP A 4 -40.10 26.66 -13.21
N GLU A 5 -40.67 25.82 -12.34
CA GLU A 5 -41.77 26.20 -11.43
C GLU A 5 -41.30 27.14 -10.30
N ALA A 6 -40.03 27.05 -9.90
CA ALA A 6 -39.41 27.99 -8.97
C ALA A 6 -39.11 29.35 -9.63
N VAL A 7 -38.76 29.35 -10.92
CA VAL A 7 -38.53 30.57 -11.71
C VAL A 7 -39.85 31.31 -11.98
N ASP A 8 -40.95 30.61 -12.25
CA ASP A 8 -42.29 31.21 -12.42
C ASP A 8 -42.91 31.68 -11.08
N ALA A 9 -42.58 31.05 -9.96
CA ALA A 9 -42.98 31.51 -8.63
C ALA A 9 -42.18 32.75 -8.17
N MET A 10 -40.91 32.89 -8.59
CA MET A 10 -40.12 34.10 -8.34
C MET A 10 -40.59 35.30 -9.18
N ALA A 11 -41.10 35.06 -10.39
CA ALA A 11 -41.57 36.12 -11.29
C ALA A 11 -42.86 36.82 -10.81
N ASN A 12 -43.64 36.23 -9.89
CA ASN A 12 -44.92 36.77 -9.43
C ASN A 12 -44.94 37.31 -7.97
N SER A 13 -43.79 37.58 -7.36
CA SER A 13 -43.71 38.08 -5.97
C SER A 13 -43.61 39.61 -5.86
N GLN A 14 -44.70 40.33 -6.17
CA GLN A 14 -44.76 41.79 -5.92
C GLN A 14 -44.68 42.18 -4.43
N SER A 15 -44.77 41.24 -3.48
CA SER A 15 -44.60 41.49 -2.04
C SER A 15 -43.15 41.40 -1.55
N ALA A 16 -42.25 40.68 -2.23
CA ALA A 16 -40.85 40.51 -1.80
C ALA A 16 -39.96 41.74 -2.13
N HIS A 17 -40.38 42.57 -3.08
CA HIS A 17 -39.67 43.80 -3.45
C HIS A 17 -39.81 44.92 -2.41
N LYS A 18 -40.88 44.93 -1.60
CA LYS A 18 -41.09 45.96 -0.57
C LYS A 18 -40.16 45.79 0.63
N ASP A 19 -39.97 44.56 1.12
CA ASP A 19 -39.10 44.28 2.28
C ASP A 19 -37.61 44.33 1.93
N LYS A 20 -37.21 44.01 0.68
CA LYS A 20 -35.83 44.18 0.21
C LYS A 20 -35.39 45.64 0.17
N ASN A 21 -36.27 46.55 -0.27
CA ASN A 21 -35.96 47.98 -0.32
C ASN A 21 -35.82 48.61 1.08
N ILE A 22 -36.62 48.17 2.07
CA ILE A 22 -36.54 48.69 3.44
C ILE A 22 -35.22 48.31 4.11
N ASN A 23 -34.74 47.08 3.92
CA ASN A 23 -33.46 46.63 4.46
C ASN A 23 -32.27 47.34 3.78
N ASP A 24 -32.36 47.60 2.47
CA ASP A 24 -31.32 48.29 1.71
C ASP A 24 -31.18 49.75 2.15
N GLU A 25 -32.29 50.47 2.35
CA GLU A 25 -32.29 51.84 2.90
C GLU A 25 -31.67 51.89 4.31
N LEU A 26 -31.94 50.87 5.13
CA LEU A 26 -31.40 50.76 6.47
C LEU A 26 -29.89 50.49 6.45
N TYR A 27 -29.40 49.65 5.54
CA TYR A 27 -27.96 49.44 5.35
C TYR A 27 -27.25 50.69 4.85
N ILE A 28 -27.81 51.40 3.88
CA ILE A 28 -27.25 52.68 3.40
C ILE A 28 -27.17 53.68 4.54
N THR A 29 -28.22 53.80 5.36
CA THR A 29 -28.24 54.72 6.51
C THR A 29 -27.15 54.39 7.52
N VAL A 30 -26.95 53.10 7.83
CA VAL A 30 -25.88 52.66 8.75
C VAL A 30 -24.50 52.94 8.16
N LEU A 31 -24.30 52.73 6.86
CA LEU A 31 -23.02 52.99 6.18
C LEU A 31 -22.73 54.50 6.07
N ASP A 32 -23.73 55.33 5.78
CA ASP A 32 -23.61 56.79 5.77
C ASP A 32 -23.23 57.31 7.16
N ASP A 33 -23.86 56.78 8.21
CA ASP A 33 -23.53 57.14 9.60
C ASP A 33 -22.09 56.75 9.95
N ALA A 34 -21.68 55.54 9.58
CA ALA A 34 -20.33 55.03 9.82
C ALA A 34 -19.24 55.76 9.02
N PHE A 35 -19.45 56.08 7.74
CA PHE A 35 -18.40 56.66 6.87
C PHE A 35 -18.42 58.19 6.76
N LEU A 36 -19.59 58.83 6.87
CA LEU A 36 -19.72 60.29 6.68
C LEU A 36 -19.76 61.07 8.00
N LYS A 37 -20.32 60.48 9.07
CA LYS A 37 -20.54 61.20 10.35
C LYS A 37 -19.58 60.82 11.48
N SER A 38 -18.73 59.81 11.30
CA SER A 38 -17.87 59.24 12.35
C SER A 38 -16.67 60.09 12.78
N GLY A 39 -16.44 61.26 12.17
CA GLY A 39 -15.30 62.14 12.51
C GLY A 39 -13.91 61.55 12.23
N LEU A 40 -13.83 60.39 11.57
CA LEU A 40 -12.60 59.72 11.20
C LEU A 40 -11.85 60.48 10.10
N ASP A 41 -10.52 60.38 10.10
CA ASP A 41 -9.69 60.89 9.00
C ASP A 41 -9.84 60.01 7.74
N ASP A 42 -9.36 60.50 6.60
CA ASP A 42 -9.54 59.80 5.32
C ASP A 42 -8.76 58.46 5.26
N MET A 43 -7.67 58.33 6.03
CA MET A 43 -6.88 57.10 6.12
C MET A 43 -7.61 56.01 6.92
N ASP A 44 -8.20 56.36 8.05
CA ASP A 44 -8.98 55.46 8.88
C ASP A 44 -10.32 55.10 8.25
N LYS A 45 -10.94 56.02 7.48
CA LYS A 45 -12.08 55.67 6.61
C LYS A 45 -11.70 54.62 5.57
N GLN A 46 -10.54 54.76 4.93
CA GLN A 46 -10.08 53.76 3.97
C GLN A 46 -9.78 52.42 4.65
N ARG A 47 -9.12 52.41 5.81
CA ARG A 47 -8.87 51.19 6.60
C ARG A 47 -10.17 50.53 7.08
N MET A 48 -11.16 51.31 7.49
CA MET A 48 -12.48 50.81 7.87
C MET A 48 -13.18 50.17 6.67
N ARG A 49 -13.09 50.78 5.48
CA ARG A 49 -13.59 50.20 4.23
C ARG A 49 -12.89 48.88 3.91
N ASP A 50 -11.56 48.86 3.95
CA ASP A 50 -10.78 47.63 3.72
C ASP A 50 -11.12 46.53 4.73
N THR A 51 -11.37 46.89 6.00
CA THR A 51 -11.80 45.94 7.04
C THR A 51 -13.18 45.38 6.73
N LEU A 52 -14.15 46.23 6.42
CA LEU A 52 -15.52 45.83 6.09
C LEU A 52 -15.55 44.91 4.86
N GLU A 53 -14.86 45.29 3.78
CA GLU A 53 -14.76 44.47 2.57
C GLU A 53 -14.09 43.11 2.84
N THR A 54 -13.14 43.05 3.77
CA THR A 54 -12.50 41.79 4.20
C THR A 54 -13.49 40.89 4.93
N VAL A 55 -14.31 41.44 5.82
CA VAL A 55 -15.35 40.66 6.53
C VAL A 55 -16.36 40.09 5.54
N VAL A 56 -16.75 40.87 4.52
CA VAL A 56 -17.70 40.43 3.49
C VAL A 56 -17.10 39.34 2.58
N CYS A 57 -15.82 39.45 2.22
CA CYS A 57 -15.16 38.52 1.30
C CYS A 57 -14.47 37.34 1.99
N ALA A 58 -14.41 37.29 3.32
CA ALA A 58 -13.79 36.19 4.05
C ALA A 58 -14.53 34.87 3.80
N ILE A 59 -13.78 33.80 3.55
CA ILE A 59 -14.33 32.46 3.31
C ILE A 59 -14.89 31.87 4.62
N GLU A 60 -14.25 32.19 5.74
CA GLU A 60 -14.67 31.83 7.09
C GLU A 60 -14.51 33.05 7.99
N PRO A 61 -15.40 33.27 8.99
CA PRO A 61 -15.25 34.36 9.94
C PRO A 61 -13.85 34.41 10.56
N MET A 62 -13.28 35.61 10.63
CA MET A 62 -11.90 35.84 11.08
C MET A 62 -11.88 36.55 12.43
N THR A 63 -10.85 36.30 13.24
CA THR A 63 -10.61 37.10 14.46
C THR A 63 -10.07 38.48 14.11
N VAL A 64 -10.26 39.45 15.01
CA VAL A 64 -9.70 40.80 14.83
C VAL A 64 -8.18 40.80 14.65
N ASP A 65 -7.47 39.89 15.32
CA ASP A 65 -6.02 39.72 15.17
C ASP A 65 -5.64 39.10 13.82
N ALA A 66 -6.45 38.17 13.31
CA ALA A 66 -6.24 37.61 11.97
C ALA A 66 -6.42 38.68 10.89
N MET A 67 -7.43 39.55 11.04
CA MET A 67 -7.65 40.66 10.12
C MET A 67 -6.54 41.71 10.22
N ALA A 68 -6.10 42.07 11.43
CA ALA A 68 -4.98 42.99 11.63
C ALA A 68 -3.72 42.50 10.93
N GLY A 69 -3.40 41.21 11.06
CA GLY A 69 -2.26 40.58 10.40
C GLY A 69 -2.39 40.52 8.87
N LEU A 70 -3.57 40.19 8.34
CA LEU A 70 -3.80 40.09 6.90
C LEU A 70 -3.80 41.47 6.21
N LEU A 71 -4.37 42.48 6.86
CA LEU A 71 -4.46 43.85 6.35
C LEU A 71 -3.19 44.68 6.62
N GLY A 72 -2.28 44.19 7.47
CA GLY A 72 -1.13 44.95 7.93
C GLY A 72 -1.50 46.15 8.80
N ILE A 73 -2.63 46.10 9.50
CA ILE A 73 -3.16 47.18 10.35
C ILE A 73 -2.84 46.86 11.81
N GLY A 74 -1.71 47.38 12.30
CA GLY A 74 -1.36 47.46 13.72
C GLY A 74 -1.75 46.24 14.57
N THR A 75 -2.69 46.41 15.49
CA THR A 75 -3.16 45.37 16.43
C THR A 75 -4.66 45.12 16.30
N GLY A 76 -5.15 43.98 16.78
CA GLY A 76 -6.59 43.66 16.78
C GLY A 76 -7.47 44.75 17.43
N ASN A 77 -6.95 45.46 18.44
CA ASN A 77 -7.65 46.60 19.06
C ASN A 77 -7.90 47.76 18.10
N GLN A 78 -7.02 47.98 17.11
CA GLN A 78 -7.24 49.00 16.09
C GLN A 78 -8.37 48.58 15.13
N ILE A 79 -8.39 47.30 14.72
CA ILE A 79 -9.49 46.74 13.93
C ILE A 79 -10.81 46.85 14.70
N GLU A 80 -10.82 46.50 16.00
CA GLU A 80 -12.04 46.62 16.80
C GLU A 80 -12.56 48.06 16.85
N ARG A 81 -11.67 49.06 16.99
CA ARG A 81 -12.05 50.48 16.94
C ARG A 81 -12.67 50.87 15.60
N LEU A 82 -12.11 50.38 14.49
CA LEU A 82 -12.67 50.61 13.15
C LEU A 82 -14.03 49.92 12.95
N LEU A 83 -14.31 48.86 13.70
CA LEU A 83 -15.58 48.13 13.62
C LEU A 83 -16.69 48.70 14.52
N ILE A 84 -16.38 49.56 15.50
CA ILE A 84 -17.38 50.18 16.41
C ILE A 84 -18.53 50.83 15.63
N PRO A 85 -18.28 51.69 14.61
CA PRO A 85 -19.35 52.33 13.85
C PRO A 85 -20.22 51.34 13.05
N LEU A 86 -19.73 50.12 12.83
CA LEU A 86 -20.35 49.09 11.99
C LEU A 86 -21.04 47.97 12.81
N ARG A 87 -21.08 48.05 14.15
CA ARG A 87 -21.67 47.01 15.02
C ARG A 87 -23.16 46.73 14.77
N SER A 88 -23.89 47.64 14.12
CA SER A 88 -25.28 47.40 13.73
C SER A 88 -25.43 46.36 12.61
N VAL A 89 -24.39 46.18 11.80
CA VAL A 89 -24.34 45.21 10.68
C VAL A 89 -23.31 44.10 10.87
N LEU A 90 -22.37 44.28 11.79
CA LEU A 90 -21.33 43.31 12.13
C LEU A 90 -21.43 42.87 13.60
N ASN A 91 -21.27 41.57 13.83
CA ASN A 91 -21.23 40.98 15.15
C ASN A 91 -19.80 40.57 15.48
N VAL A 92 -19.31 41.00 16.64
CA VAL A 92 -18.02 40.58 17.22
C VAL A 92 -18.33 39.70 18.42
N ALA A 93 -18.10 38.39 18.29
CA ALA A 93 -18.45 37.43 19.33
C ALA A 93 -17.58 37.62 20.59
N GLU A 94 -18.19 37.88 21.75
CA GLU A 94 -17.48 38.22 23.00
C GLU A 94 -16.47 37.16 23.47
N LYS A 95 -16.69 35.87 23.16
CA LYS A 95 -15.84 34.76 23.63
C LYS A 95 -14.69 34.40 22.70
N THR A 96 -14.87 34.58 21.39
CA THR A 96 -13.93 34.13 20.34
C THR A 96 -13.32 35.28 19.56
N VAL A 97 -13.84 36.50 19.75
CA VAL A 97 -13.48 37.72 19.01
C VAL A 97 -13.56 37.53 17.49
N LEU A 98 -14.42 36.60 17.04
CA LEU A 98 -14.73 36.34 15.64
C LEU A 98 -15.67 37.43 15.12
N VAL A 99 -15.36 37.96 13.95
CA VAL A 99 -16.17 38.99 13.28
C VAL A 99 -16.98 38.33 12.17
N SER A 100 -18.29 38.55 12.22
CA SER A 100 -19.25 38.00 11.26
C SER A 100 -20.32 39.04 10.92
N THR A 101 -21.02 38.87 9.81
CA THR A 101 -22.14 39.74 9.45
C THR A 101 -23.38 39.39 10.27
N SER A 102 -24.01 40.38 10.90
CA SER A 102 -25.19 40.19 11.75
C SER A 102 -26.45 39.79 10.98
N HIS A 103 -26.50 40.08 9.68
CA HIS A 103 -27.62 39.74 8.82
C HIS A 103 -27.14 39.00 7.57
N ALA A 104 -27.81 37.89 7.24
CA ALA A 104 -27.43 37.03 6.11
C ALA A 104 -27.51 37.74 4.75
N SER A 105 -28.39 38.72 4.58
CA SER A 105 -28.54 39.47 3.31
C SER A 105 -27.58 40.66 3.17
N PHE A 106 -26.77 40.97 4.19
CA PHE A 106 -25.86 42.12 4.15
C PHE A 106 -24.67 41.91 3.18
N PRO A 107 -24.00 40.74 3.13
CA PRO A 107 -23.07 40.43 2.05
C PRO A 107 -23.70 40.59 0.66
N ASP A 108 -24.90 40.05 0.43
CA ASP A 108 -25.59 40.15 -0.86
C ASP A 108 -25.88 41.60 -1.28
N PHE A 109 -26.13 42.48 -0.31
CA PHE A 109 -26.27 43.91 -0.54
C PHE A 109 -24.94 44.54 -0.97
N MET A 110 -23.86 44.30 -0.21
CA MET A 110 -22.52 44.85 -0.50
C MET A 110 -21.92 44.35 -1.83
N LEU A 111 -22.32 43.15 -2.27
CA LEU A 111 -21.85 42.51 -3.51
C LEU A 111 -22.70 42.86 -4.74
N SER A 112 -23.74 43.68 -4.59
CA SER A 112 -24.61 44.15 -5.68
C SER A 112 -24.37 45.64 -5.92
N SER A 113 -23.89 45.98 -7.13
CA SER A 113 -23.55 47.37 -7.49
C SER A 113 -24.78 48.27 -7.60
N ASP A 114 -25.90 47.69 -8.00
CA ASP A 114 -27.21 48.33 -8.10
C ASP A 114 -27.81 48.68 -6.73
N ARG A 115 -27.53 47.88 -5.69
CA ARG A 115 -28.07 48.08 -4.34
C ARG A 115 -27.18 48.94 -3.44
N SER A 116 -25.87 48.68 -3.44
CA SER A 116 -24.92 49.33 -2.50
C SER A 116 -24.27 50.60 -3.02
N GLY A 117 -24.41 50.92 -4.31
CA GLY A 117 -23.94 52.17 -4.91
C GLY A 117 -22.46 52.47 -4.65
N SER A 118 -22.16 53.57 -3.96
CA SER A 118 -20.78 54.01 -3.63
C SER A 118 -20.05 53.08 -2.64
N TYR A 119 -20.80 52.23 -1.92
CA TYR A 119 -20.28 51.24 -0.97
C TYR A 119 -20.04 49.87 -1.60
N TYR A 120 -20.27 49.74 -2.92
CA TYR A 120 -20.08 48.49 -3.65
C TYR A 120 -18.69 47.88 -3.41
N CYS A 121 -18.68 46.61 -3.02
CA CYS A 121 -17.48 45.82 -2.87
C CYS A 121 -17.19 45.09 -4.18
N HIS A 122 -16.08 45.47 -4.84
CA HIS A 122 -15.60 44.76 -6.02
C HIS A 122 -15.07 43.38 -5.63
N TYR A 123 -15.96 42.38 -5.60
CA TYR A 123 -15.68 41.03 -5.10
C TYR A 123 -14.39 40.41 -5.66
N ARG A 124 -14.21 40.44 -6.97
CA ARG A 124 -13.03 39.83 -7.63
C ARG A 124 -11.73 40.59 -7.31
N THR A 125 -11.76 41.92 -7.33
CA THR A 125 -10.61 42.76 -6.98
C THR A 125 -10.25 42.64 -5.50
N ARG A 126 -11.24 42.45 -4.63
CA ARG A 126 -10.99 42.20 -3.20
C ARG A 126 -10.35 40.84 -2.97
N ASN A 127 -10.88 39.79 -3.59
CA ASN A 127 -10.30 38.45 -3.53
C ASN A 127 -8.86 38.42 -4.08
N LEU A 128 -8.56 39.20 -5.12
CA LEU A 128 -7.19 39.40 -5.61
C LEU A 128 -6.26 39.99 -4.54
N LYS A 129 -6.68 41.07 -3.85
CA LYS A 129 -5.91 41.65 -2.73
C LYS A 129 -5.75 40.65 -1.58
N MET A 130 -6.78 39.88 -1.26
CA MET A 130 -6.74 38.86 -0.21
C MET A 130 -5.81 37.71 -0.56
N ALA A 131 -5.87 37.18 -1.80
CA ALA A 131 -4.98 36.12 -2.28
C ALA A 131 -3.51 36.55 -2.18
N LYS A 132 -3.21 37.77 -2.64
CA LYS A 132 -1.89 38.37 -2.52
C LYS A 132 -1.46 38.52 -1.07
N ALA A 133 -2.29 39.11 -0.21
CA ALA A 133 -1.98 39.27 1.22
C ALA A 133 -1.72 37.92 1.92
N CYS A 134 -2.48 36.87 1.57
CA CYS A 134 -2.24 35.54 2.12
C CYS A 134 -0.88 34.98 1.67
N LEU A 135 -0.56 35.06 0.38
CA LEU A 135 0.71 34.56 -0.16
C LEU A 135 1.90 35.39 0.33
N ASP A 136 1.75 36.71 0.43
CA ASP A 136 2.75 37.62 1.01
C ASP A 136 2.97 37.31 2.49
N LEU A 137 1.93 36.95 3.25
CA LEU A 137 2.07 36.55 4.66
C LEU A 137 2.81 35.21 4.79
N ILE A 138 2.52 34.24 3.92
CA ILE A 138 3.25 32.97 3.83
C ILE A 138 4.72 33.23 3.46
N GLU A 139 4.98 34.18 2.56
CA GLU A 139 6.34 34.53 2.15
C GLU A 139 7.11 35.31 3.24
N ALA A 140 6.45 36.27 3.88
CA ALA A 140 6.99 37.17 4.89
C ALA A 140 7.25 36.48 6.23
N ASN A 141 6.72 35.26 6.42
CA ASN A 141 7.04 34.38 7.53
C ASN A 141 8.50 33.87 7.43
N LYS A 142 9.45 34.81 7.56
CA LYS A 142 10.90 34.61 7.56
C LYS A 142 11.40 33.93 8.85
N SER A 143 10.54 33.69 9.83
CA SER A 143 10.87 32.85 11.00
C SER A 143 10.94 31.38 10.60
N LYS A 144 12.12 31.04 10.08
CA LYS A 144 12.94 29.84 10.31
C LYS A 144 12.16 28.53 10.31
N PHE A 145 12.35 27.75 9.24
CA PHE A 145 12.30 26.28 9.26
C PHE A 145 12.40 25.73 10.70
N ASN A 146 11.45 24.86 11.07
CA ASN A 146 11.17 24.48 12.45
C ASN A 146 10.49 25.60 13.28
N ILE A 147 9.34 26.10 12.80
CA ILE A 147 8.58 27.23 13.38
C ILE A 147 8.19 26.99 14.84
N CYS A 148 7.85 25.75 15.19
CA CYS A 148 7.52 25.32 16.55
C CYS A 148 8.69 24.64 17.27
N ARG A 149 9.94 24.85 16.84
CA ARG A 149 11.17 24.39 17.51
C ARG A 149 11.11 22.94 18.01
N LEU A 150 10.63 22.02 17.16
CA LEU A 150 10.54 20.60 17.46
C LEU A 150 11.95 20.07 17.79
N PRO A 151 12.10 19.35 18.92
CA PRO A 151 13.41 19.04 19.49
C PRO A 151 14.18 17.96 18.72
N SER A 152 13.47 17.00 18.11
CA SER A 152 14.10 15.84 17.45
C SER A 152 13.17 15.23 16.40
N SER A 153 13.74 14.70 15.32
CA SER A 153 12.98 13.92 14.33
C SER A 153 12.56 12.53 14.83
N TYR A 154 13.14 12.01 15.93
CA TYR A 154 12.78 10.69 16.45
C TYR A 154 11.36 10.60 17.01
N ASN A 155 10.78 11.76 17.33
CA ASN A 155 9.50 11.86 18.01
C ASN A 155 8.37 12.13 17.02
N MET A 156 7.22 11.51 17.27
CA MET A 156 5.97 11.90 16.62
C MET A 156 5.49 13.22 17.22
N ASP A 157 4.77 14.02 16.44
CA ASP A 157 4.23 15.30 16.87
C ASP A 157 3.29 15.14 18.09
N SER A 158 2.58 14.00 18.16
CA SER A 158 1.71 13.65 19.30
C SER A 158 2.46 13.39 20.61
N ASN A 159 3.75 13.07 20.54
CA ASN A 159 4.56 12.69 21.70
C ASN A 159 5.32 13.88 22.28
N ILE A 160 5.18 15.08 21.71
CA ILE A 160 5.84 16.30 22.16
C ILE A 160 4.95 17.02 23.17
N GLU A 161 5.38 17.02 24.44
CA GLU A 161 4.66 17.70 25.50
C GLU A 161 4.56 19.22 25.25
N GLY A 162 3.35 19.78 25.38
CA GLY A 162 3.12 21.22 25.25
C GLY A 162 3.12 21.77 23.81
N LEU A 163 3.19 20.91 22.79
CA LEU A 163 3.23 21.35 21.38
C LEU A 163 2.04 22.25 20.99
N GLU A 164 0.82 21.94 21.46
CA GLU A 164 -0.36 22.75 21.14
C GLU A 164 -0.25 24.20 21.63
N LYS A 165 0.36 24.40 22.80
CA LYS A 165 0.62 25.74 23.34
C LYS A 165 1.65 26.47 22.47
N GLN A 166 2.72 25.78 22.09
CA GLN A 166 3.78 26.34 21.25
C GLN A 166 3.29 26.69 19.83
N VAL A 167 2.38 25.89 19.26
CA VAL A 167 1.70 26.19 18.00
C VAL A 167 0.91 27.50 18.11
N ASN A 168 0.12 27.67 19.16
CA ASN A 168 -0.69 28.87 19.36
C ASN A 168 0.16 30.14 19.60
N GLU A 169 1.36 30.01 20.17
CA GLU A 169 2.29 31.12 20.38
C GLU A 169 3.12 31.47 19.13
N SER A 170 3.47 30.47 18.32
CA SER A 170 4.41 30.63 17.19
C SER A 170 3.71 30.89 15.85
N ILE A 171 2.46 30.43 15.69
CA ILE A 171 1.69 30.52 14.44
C ILE A 171 0.53 31.48 14.65
N SER A 172 0.60 32.65 13.99
CA SER A 172 -0.45 33.67 14.13
C SER A 172 -1.79 33.22 13.51
N PRO A 173 -2.94 33.68 14.04
CA PRO A 173 -4.25 33.41 13.45
C PRO A 173 -4.37 33.85 11.98
N ALA A 174 -3.70 34.96 11.61
CA ALA A 174 -3.63 35.44 10.23
C ALA A 174 -2.94 34.42 9.31
N LEU A 175 -1.85 33.80 9.77
CA LEU A 175 -1.12 32.79 9.02
C LEU A 175 -1.93 31.50 8.86
N ILE A 176 -2.68 31.08 9.89
CA ILE A 176 -3.57 29.93 9.79
C ILE A 176 -4.63 30.17 8.71
N TYR A 177 -5.25 31.35 8.69
CA TYR A 177 -6.23 31.72 7.66
C TYR A 177 -5.59 31.73 6.27
N ALA A 178 -4.44 32.40 6.13
CA ALA A 178 -3.72 32.50 4.86
C ALA A 178 -3.37 31.11 4.30
N CYS A 179 -2.78 30.24 5.11
CA CYS A 179 -2.40 28.88 4.69
C CYS A 179 -3.61 28.02 4.26
N ARG A 180 -4.80 28.26 4.82
CA ARG A 180 -6.03 27.50 4.53
C ARG A 180 -6.79 28.00 3.29
N TYR A 181 -6.74 29.29 3.00
CA TYR A 181 -7.71 29.93 2.09
C TYR A 181 -7.10 30.73 0.94
N TRP A 182 -5.77 30.81 0.82
CA TRP A 182 -5.12 31.50 -0.29
C TRP A 182 -5.55 30.98 -1.67
N SER A 183 -5.72 29.66 -1.84
CA SER A 183 -6.13 29.03 -3.10
C SER A 183 -7.57 29.37 -3.49
N LYS A 184 -8.48 29.47 -2.51
CA LYS A 184 -9.87 29.87 -2.76
C LYS A 184 -9.96 31.32 -3.19
N HIS A 185 -9.25 32.22 -2.49
CA HIS A 185 -9.17 33.61 -2.91
C HIS A 185 -8.52 33.75 -4.29
N LEU A 186 -7.53 32.93 -4.61
CA LEU A 186 -6.89 32.89 -5.94
C LEU A 186 -7.89 32.51 -7.05
N ASN A 187 -8.75 31.51 -6.83
CA ASN A 187 -9.78 31.10 -7.79
C ASN A 187 -10.91 32.12 -7.97
N LEU A 188 -11.19 32.93 -6.95
CA LEU A 188 -12.22 33.96 -6.98
C LEU A 188 -11.69 35.31 -7.49
N ALA A 189 -10.38 35.47 -7.58
CA ALA A 189 -9.72 36.68 -8.03
C ALA A 189 -9.92 36.93 -9.53
N GLU A 190 -9.75 38.18 -9.94
CA GLU A 190 -9.57 38.53 -11.35
C GLU A 190 -8.16 38.13 -11.80
N SER A 191 -8.05 37.54 -12.99
CA SER A 191 -6.76 37.05 -13.48
C SER A 191 -5.79 38.21 -13.73
N GLN A 192 -4.63 38.16 -13.05
CA GLN A 192 -3.57 39.15 -13.21
C GLN A 192 -2.22 38.46 -13.32
N ALA A 193 -1.38 38.87 -14.27
CA ALA A 193 -0.05 38.29 -14.50
C ALA A 193 0.85 38.30 -13.25
N GLN A 194 0.70 39.29 -12.36
CA GLN A 194 1.47 39.39 -11.11
C GLN A 194 1.23 38.23 -10.15
N LEU A 195 0.06 37.57 -10.20
CA LEU A 195 -0.21 36.41 -9.34
C LEU A 195 0.58 35.17 -9.77
N ILE A 196 0.89 35.02 -11.06
CA ILE A 196 1.64 33.87 -11.58
C ILE A 196 3.03 33.81 -10.93
N ASP A 197 3.73 34.94 -10.84
CA ASP A 197 5.06 35.01 -10.22
C ASP A 197 5.02 34.68 -8.72
N ILE A 198 3.99 35.15 -8.01
CA ILE A 198 3.82 34.89 -6.57
C ILE A 198 3.53 33.40 -6.33
N VAL A 199 2.64 32.80 -7.15
CA VAL A 199 2.30 31.37 -7.08
C VAL A 199 3.52 30.51 -7.45
N TYR A 200 4.29 30.90 -8.46
CA TYR A 200 5.54 30.23 -8.82
C TYR A 200 6.54 30.23 -7.65
N LYS A 201 6.70 31.38 -6.99
CA LYS A 201 7.59 31.52 -5.84
C LYS A 201 7.11 30.69 -4.64
N PHE A 202 5.80 30.60 -4.43
CA PHE A 202 5.21 29.73 -3.42
C PHE A 202 5.61 28.27 -3.65
N PHE A 203 5.34 27.72 -4.84
CA PHE A 203 5.63 26.32 -5.14
C PHE A 203 7.12 25.99 -5.17
N SER A 204 7.98 26.90 -5.64
CA SER A 204 9.42 26.67 -5.77
C SER A 204 10.22 26.90 -4.48
N SER A 205 9.65 27.64 -3.50
CA SER A 205 10.44 28.06 -2.34
C SER A 205 9.74 28.03 -0.98
N ARG A 206 8.40 27.91 -0.92
CA ARG A 206 7.62 27.97 0.32
C ARG A 206 6.70 26.78 0.59
N LEU A 207 6.48 25.88 -0.38
CA LEU A 207 5.67 24.67 -0.22
C LEU A 207 5.99 23.86 1.04
N LEU A 208 7.25 23.47 1.28
CA LEU A 208 7.60 22.64 2.45
C LEU A 208 7.33 23.35 3.79
N LEU A 209 7.58 24.67 3.85
CA LEU A 209 7.30 25.49 5.04
C LEU A 209 5.79 25.67 5.25
N TRP A 210 5.02 25.80 4.17
CA TRP A 210 3.56 25.82 4.22
C TRP A 210 3.01 24.46 4.71
N MET A 211 3.57 23.34 4.24
CA MET A 211 3.20 22.01 4.72
C MET A 211 3.47 21.83 6.22
N GLU A 212 4.59 22.35 6.72
CA GLU A 212 4.92 22.35 8.16
C GLU A 212 3.84 23.07 8.99
N VAL A 213 3.42 24.27 8.57
CA VAL A 213 2.35 25.02 9.24
C VAL A 213 1.00 24.27 9.17
N ILE A 214 0.66 23.72 8.01
CA ILE A 214 -0.60 22.99 7.82
C ILE A 214 -0.63 21.68 8.64
N ASN A 215 0.49 20.98 8.76
CA ASN A 215 0.59 19.75 9.54
C ASN A 215 0.47 20.02 11.04
N LEU A 216 1.26 20.97 11.57
CA LEU A 216 1.25 21.35 12.99
C LEU A 216 -0.07 21.95 13.46
N THR A 217 -0.78 22.65 12.58
CA THR A 217 -2.12 23.19 12.88
C THR A 217 -3.24 22.14 12.71
N LYS A 218 -2.90 20.88 12.39
CA LYS A 218 -3.85 19.76 12.18
C LYS A 218 -4.83 19.97 11.02
N HIS A 219 -4.47 20.79 10.02
CA HIS A 219 -5.27 21.07 8.83
C HIS A 219 -4.84 20.27 7.58
N LEU A 220 -3.95 19.30 7.73
CA LEU A 220 -3.42 18.50 6.62
C LEU A 220 -4.50 17.85 5.74
N ARG A 221 -5.67 17.53 6.32
CA ARG A 221 -6.85 17.02 5.58
C ARG A 221 -7.28 17.90 4.41
N HIS A 222 -7.02 19.21 4.46
CA HIS A 222 -7.37 20.15 3.40
C HIS A 222 -6.20 20.45 2.46
N ALA A 223 -4.97 20.03 2.81
CA ALA A 223 -3.75 20.42 2.11
C ALA A 223 -3.79 20.04 0.63
N THR A 224 -4.17 18.80 0.31
CA THR A 224 -4.26 18.30 -1.07
C THR A 224 -5.27 19.13 -1.87
N SER A 225 -6.44 19.43 -1.31
CA SER A 225 -7.48 20.22 -1.96
C SER A 225 -7.02 21.65 -2.25
N ILE A 226 -6.35 22.30 -1.28
CA ILE A 226 -5.78 23.66 -1.44
C ILE A 226 -4.79 23.70 -2.61
N ILE A 227 -3.91 22.71 -2.73
CA ILE A 227 -2.95 22.66 -3.84
C ILE A 227 -3.62 22.32 -5.17
N GLN A 228 -4.59 21.41 -5.20
CA GLN A 228 -5.34 21.08 -6.41
C GLN A 228 -6.16 22.26 -6.93
N GLU A 229 -6.74 23.06 -6.03
CA GLU A 229 -7.41 24.32 -6.38
C GLU A 229 -6.44 25.28 -7.09
N ALA A 230 -5.21 25.40 -6.61
CA ALA A 230 -4.17 26.23 -7.24
C ALA A 230 -3.63 25.63 -8.55
N GLN A 231 -3.52 24.30 -8.64
CA GLN A 231 -3.14 23.57 -9.85
C GLN A 231 -4.17 23.79 -10.97
N LYS A 232 -5.46 23.68 -10.63
CA LYS A 232 -6.58 23.98 -11.53
C LYS A 232 -6.49 25.42 -12.03
N TRP A 233 -6.28 26.37 -11.13
CA TRP A 233 -6.09 27.78 -11.49
C TRP A 233 -4.95 27.98 -12.49
N CYS A 234 -3.80 27.34 -12.28
CA CYS A 234 -2.65 27.43 -13.20
C CYS A 234 -2.98 26.92 -14.60
N THR A 235 -3.77 25.85 -14.68
CA THR A 235 -4.18 25.23 -15.95
C THR A 235 -5.19 26.12 -16.70
N GLU A 236 -6.22 26.60 -16.01
CA GLU A 236 -7.28 27.44 -16.61
C GLU A 236 -6.74 28.78 -17.12
N HIS A 237 -5.74 29.34 -16.44
CA HIS A 237 -5.15 30.63 -16.78
C HIS A 237 -3.90 30.52 -17.68
N LYS A 238 -3.61 29.33 -18.23
CA LYS A 238 -2.47 29.09 -19.14
C LYS A 238 -1.14 29.60 -18.56
N ALA A 239 -0.87 29.25 -17.31
CA ALA A 239 0.41 29.49 -16.67
C ALA A 239 1.57 28.82 -17.45
N PRO A 240 2.83 29.24 -17.24
CA PRO A 240 3.98 28.57 -17.84
C PRO A 240 4.01 27.08 -17.53
N ASP A 241 4.43 26.26 -18.49
CA ASP A 241 4.44 24.79 -18.37
C ASP A 241 5.23 24.31 -17.14
N ASP A 242 6.34 24.99 -16.82
CA ASP A 242 7.15 24.70 -15.63
C ASP A 242 6.37 24.88 -14.32
N LEU A 243 5.48 25.90 -14.25
CA LEU A 243 4.62 26.12 -13.09
C LEU A 243 3.54 25.06 -12.99
N ILE A 244 2.93 24.68 -14.12
CA ILE A 244 1.92 23.62 -14.15
C ILE A 244 2.55 22.30 -13.69
N ALA A 245 3.72 21.94 -14.22
CA ALA A 245 4.46 20.75 -13.81
C ALA A 245 4.84 20.77 -12.32
N LEU A 246 5.23 21.93 -11.80
CA LEU A 246 5.57 22.11 -10.39
C LEU A 246 4.34 22.01 -9.47
N ALA A 247 3.20 22.60 -9.86
CA ALA A 247 1.94 22.50 -9.12
C ALA A 247 1.39 21.06 -9.13
N ASP A 248 1.48 20.38 -10.28
CA ASP A 248 1.13 18.97 -10.44
C ASP A 248 1.98 18.06 -9.55
N ASP A 249 3.29 18.30 -9.48
CA ASP A 249 4.20 17.53 -8.63
C ASP A 249 3.99 17.86 -7.13
N ALA A 250 3.73 19.12 -6.79
CA ALA A 250 3.38 19.56 -5.44
C ALA A 250 2.09 18.89 -4.92
N SER A 251 1.07 18.82 -5.77
CA SER A 251 -0.21 18.15 -5.48
C SER A 251 0.02 16.68 -5.10
N ARG A 252 0.87 15.98 -5.86
CA ARG A 252 1.27 14.59 -5.57
C ARG A 252 2.10 14.50 -4.28
N PHE A 253 3.10 15.36 -4.10
CA PHE A 253 3.97 15.36 -2.92
C PHE A 253 3.17 15.54 -1.63
N VAL A 254 2.27 16.52 -1.61
CA VAL A 254 1.38 16.80 -0.48
C VAL A 254 0.42 15.66 -0.23
N SER A 255 -0.18 15.11 -1.30
CA SER A 255 -1.09 13.96 -1.17
C SER A 255 -0.39 12.75 -0.55
N VAL A 256 0.79 12.37 -1.05
CA VAL A 256 1.53 11.21 -0.53
C VAL A 256 1.96 11.46 0.92
N TYR A 257 2.41 12.66 1.26
CA TYR A 257 2.72 12.99 2.66
C TYR A 257 1.48 12.85 3.55
N ALA A 258 0.35 13.43 3.14
CA ALA A 258 -0.87 13.49 3.94
C ALA A 258 -1.55 12.13 4.18
N THR A 259 -1.36 11.17 3.27
CA THR A 259 -1.99 9.85 3.36
C THR A 259 -1.12 8.79 4.01
N ASN A 260 0.15 9.08 4.30
CA ASN A 260 1.09 8.09 4.83
C ASN A 260 1.48 8.38 6.29
N PRO A 261 1.92 7.37 7.07
CA PRO A 261 2.31 7.55 8.47
C PRO A 261 3.38 8.62 8.72
N VAL A 262 4.17 8.97 7.68
CA VAL A 262 5.14 10.05 7.70
C VAL A 262 4.55 11.41 8.13
N SER A 263 3.25 11.65 7.96
CA SER A 263 2.58 12.88 8.42
C SER A 263 2.52 13.03 9.94
N GLN A 264 2.71 11.94 10.69
CA GLN A 264 2.69 11.96 12.14
C GLN A 264 3.93 12.63 12.75
N SER A 265 4.96 12.88 11.94
CA SER A 265 6.17 13.60 12.35
C SER A 265 6.53 14.67 11.32
N THR A 266 6.33 15.92 11.70
CA THR A 266 6.59 17.09 10.84
C THR A 266 8.04 17.16 10.30
N PRO A 267 9.11 16.83 11.08
CA PRO A 267 10.48 16.79 10.58
C PRO A 267 10.69 15.87 9.36
N HIS A 268 9.88 14.81 9.24
CA HIS A 268 10.02 13.82 8.17
C HIS A 268 9.52 14.28 6.80
N ILE A 269 8.93 15.49 6.69
CA ILE A 269 8.80 16.20 5.41
C ILE A 269 10.18 16.32 4.74
N TYR A 270 11.20 16.67 5.53
CA TYR A 270 12.54 16.98 5.06
C TYR A 270 13.45 15.75 5.07
N VAL A 271 13.46 14.99 6.18
CA VAL A 271 14.43 13.90 6.36
C VAL A 271 14.02 12.57 5.74
N SER A 272 12.76 12.42 5.30
CA SER A 272 12.30 11.17 4.66
C SER A 272 11.59 11.45 3.35
N MET A 273 10.52 12.26 3.37
CA MET A 273 9.67 12.43 2.21
C MET A 273 10.43 13.02 1.02
N LEU A 274 11.20 14.09 1.23
CA LEU A 274 12.01 14.71 0.18
C LEU A 274 13.09 13.77 -0.38
N PRO A 275 13.96 13.11 0.44
CA PRO A 275 14.95 12.11 -0.03
C PRO A 275 14.43 10.99 -0.91
N PHE A 276 13.24 10.48 -0.62
CA PHE A 276 12.64 9.40 -1.39
C PHE A 276 11.83 9.91 -2.59
N TRP A 277 11.59 11.22 -2.72
CA TRP A 277 10.93 11.79 -3.90
C TRP A 277 11.85 11.67 -5.13
N PRO A 278 11.34 11.29 -6.32
CA PRO A 278 12.19 11.08 -7.49
C PRO A 278 13.00 12.32 -7.85
N ARG A 279 14.30 12.16 -8.09
CA ARG A 279 15.24 13.28 -8.29
C ARG A 279 14.95 14.10 -9.55
N SER A 280 14.32 13.50 -10.55
CA SER A 280 13.94 14.17 -11.80
C SER A 280 12.69 15.04 -11.70
N ARG A 281 11.96 14.98 -10.58
CA ARG A 281 10.68 15.67 -10.42
C ARG A 281 10.88 17.14 -9.99
N PRO A 282 9.98 18.06 -10.41
CA PRO A 282 10.13 19.50 -10.14
C PRO A 282 10.36 19.87 -8.68
N ILE A 283 9.68 19.24 -7.71
CA ILE A 283 9.86 19.53 -6.28
C ILE A 283 11.25 19.13 -5.80
N SER A 284 11.75 17.96 -6.23
CA SER A 284 13.12 17.54 -5.91
C SER A 284 14.15 18.54 -6.45
N ILE A 285 13.98 18.99 -7.69
CA ILE A 285 14.88 19.96 -8.32
C ILE A 285 14.88 21.28 -7.54
N ALA A 286 13.71 21.76 -7.11
CA ALA A 286 13.56 23.02 -6.39
C ALA A 286 14.10 22.98 -4.94
N TYR A 287 13.92 21.86 -4.23
CA TYR A 287 14.20 21.78 -2.79
C TYR A 287 15.46 21.02 -2.40
N MET A 288 15.94 20.05 -3.20
CA MET A 288 17.15 19.29 -2.85
C MET A 288 18.39 20.18 -2.71
N GLN A 289 18.50 21.23 -3.54
CA GLN A 289 19.62 22.17 -3.48
C GLN A 289 19.69 22.94 -2.15
N LYS A 290 18.58 23.01 -1.41
CA LYS A 290 18.47 23.68 -0.11
C LYS A 290 18.79 22.75 1.06
N THR A 291 19.21 21.51 0.80
CA THR A 291 19.38 20.51 1.85
C THR A 291 20.82 20.04 1.98
N SER A 292 21.19 19.55 3.16
CA SER A 292 22.51 18.96 3.43
C SER A 292 22.40 17.84 4.45
N GLY A 293 23.25 16.81 4.35
CA GLY A 293 23.26 15.70 5.31
C GLY A 293 21.97 14.89 5.39
N LEU A 294 21.20 14.83 4.30
CA LEU A 294 20.01 13.97 4.20
C LEU A 294 20.39 12.53 3.91
N VAL A 295 19.47 11.61 4.23
CA VAL A 295 19.51 10.23 3.73
C VAL A 295 19.58 10.19 2.22
N ARG A 296 20.49 9.35 1.71
CA ARG A 296 20.64 9.09 0.29
C ARG A 296 20.21 7.66 0.01
N PRO A 297 18.96 7.45 -0.43
CA PRO A 297 18.59 6.17 -1.02
C PRO A 297 19.33 6.02 -2.36
N THR A 298 20.01 4.89 -2.53
CA THR A 298 20.74 4.53 -3.75
C THR A 298 20.37 3.12 -4.22
N GLY A 299 20.45 2.88 -5.53
CA GLY A 299 20.21 1.57 -6.13
C GLY A 299 19.12 1.58 -7.20
N ALA A 300 19.05 0.50 -7.96
CA ALA A 300 18.23 0.44 -9.17
C ALA A 300 16.71 0.57 -8.89
N ALA A 301 16.24 0.24 -7.69
CA ALA A 301 14.82 0.37 -7.32
C ALA A 301 14.41 1.85 -7.17
N ILE A 302 15.26 2.69 -6.54
CA ILE A 302 14.98 4.13 -6.38
C ILE A 302 15.10 4.87 -7.71
N ASP A 303 16.05 4.47 -8.58
CA ASP A 303 16.26 5.11 -9.89
C ASP A 303 15.10 4.86 -10.86
N ARG A 304 14.41 3.72 -10.71
CA ARG A 304 13.26 3.31 -11.56
C ARG A 304 11.90 3.64 -10.95
N ARG A 305 11.89 4.24 -9.76
CA ARG A 305 10.67 4.49 -8.98
C ARG A 305 9.66 5.33 -9.77
N LYS A 306 8.45 4.79 -9.96
CA LYS A 306 7.30 5.52 -10.48
C LYS A 306 6.32 5.79 -9.35
N LEU A 307 5.86 7.04 -9.20
CA LEU A 307 4.89 7.45 -8.16
C LEU A 307 3.45 7.06 -8.55
N THR A 308 3.25 5.80 -8.96
CA THR A 308 1.95 5.30 -9.38
C THR A 308 1.08 4.94 -8.19
N LEU A 309 1.64 4.60 -7.03
CA LEU A 309 0.90 4.38 -5.78
C LEU A 309 0.83 5.70 -5.01
N ILE A 310 -0.38 6.22 -4.78
CA ILE A 310 -0.64 7.45 -4.05
C ILE A 310 -0.71 7.16 -2.55
N ALA A 311 -1.53 6.17 -2.17
CA ALA A 311 -1.81 5.85 -0.79
C ALA A 311 -2.20 4.38 -0.62
N THR A 312 -1.95 3.83 0.56
CA THR A 312 -2.47 2.53 0.99
C THR A 312 -3.14 2.72 2.34
N TRP A 313 -4.42 2.41 2.43
CA TRP A 313 -5.22 2.51 3.63
C TRP A 313 -5.40 1.11 4.23
N LYS A 314 -5.04 0.93 5.49
CA LYS A 314 -5.38 -0.30 6.23
C LYS A 314 -6.81 -0.17 6.76
N VAL A 315 -7.76 -0.71 6.00
CA VAL A 315 -9.20 -0.62 6.32
C VAL A 315 -9.64 -1.78 7.21
N SER A 316 -9.01 -2.94 7.08
CA SER A 316 -9.36 -4.14 7.82
C SER A 316 -8.13 -4.98 8.15
N THR A 317 -8.20 -5.72 9.26
CA THR A 317 -7.25 -6.79 9.58
C THR A 317 -7.58 -8.08 8.83
N ARG A 318 -8.72 -8.14 8.14
CA ARG A 318 -9.18 -9.24 7.29
C ARG A 318 -9.17 -8.85 5.82
N ASN A 319 -9.32 -9.83 4.94
CA ASN A 319 -9.44 -9.61 3.50
C ASN A 319 -10.59 -8.66 3.15
N VAL A 320 -10.38 -7.80 2.15
CA VAL A 320 -11.42 -6.94 1.57
C VAL A 320 -11.73 -7.47 0.18
N HIS A 321 -12.91 -8.06 0.00
CA HIS A 321 -13.31 -8.70 -1.25
C HIS A 321 -13.86 -7.73 -2.30
N SER A 322 -14.50 -6.65 -1.88
CA SER A 322 -15.02 -5.61 -2.78
C SER A 322 -14.99 -4.22 -2.13
N ILE A 323 -15.02 -3.22 -2.98
CA ILE A 323 -15.14 -1.81 -2.64
C ILE A 323 -16.11 -1.16 -3.63
N SER A 324 -16.66 0.00 -3.30
CA SER A 324 -17.56 0.72 -4.20
C SER A 324 -17.35 2.23 -4.09
N LEU A 325 -17.54 2.96 -5.19
CA LEU A 325 -17.30 4.40 -5.28
C LEU A 325 -18.57 5.12 -5.74
N THR A 326 -18.88 6.27 -5.17
CA THR A 326 -20.01 7.11 -5.61
C THR A 326 -19.77 7.68 -7.00
N ALA A 327 -20.84 8.01 -7.74
CA ALA A 327 -20.72 8.49 -9.12
C ALA A 327 -19.98 9.84 -9.24
N ASP A 328 -19.99 10.65 -8.18
CA ASP A 328 -19.21 11.89 -8.08
C ASP A 328 -17.72 11.64 -7.75
N GLY A 329 -17.34 10.41 -7.42
CA GLY A 329 -15.99 10.02 -7.03
C GLY A 329 -15.56 10.50 -5.65
N GLY A 330 -16.46 11.13 -4.89
CA GLY A 330 -16.16 11.78 -3.61
C GLY A 330 -16.13 10.83 -2.41
N ARG A 331 -16.81 9.67 -2.49
CA ARG A 331 -16.92 8.72 -1.38
C ARG A 331 -16.63 7.30 -1.81
N LEU A 332 -15.76 6.63 -1.05
CA LEU A 332 -15.41 5.24 -1.20
C LEU A 332 -15.99 4.42 -0.04
N VAL A 333 -16.75 3.39 -0.35
CA VAL A 333 -17.34 2.47 0.63
C VAL A 333 -16.52 1.19 0.66
N ALA A 334 -16.08 0.78 1.85
CA ALA A 334 -15.31 -0.44 2.04
C ALA A 334 -15.77 -1.19 3.32
N PRO A 335 -15.77 -2.53 3.31
CA PRO A 335 -15.93 -3.34 4.52
C PRO A 335 -14.78 -3.11 5.50
N SER A 336 -15.08 -2.90 6.78
CA SER A 336 -14.09 -2.85 7.86
C SER A 336 -14.27 -4.01 8.84
N GLN A 337 -13.38 -4.15 9.81
CA GLN A 337 -13.39 -5.28 10.75
C GLN A 337 -14.73 -5.43 11.49
N ASN A 338 -15.38 -4.30 11.82
CA ASN A 338 -16.58 -4.26 12.65
C ASN A 338 -17.81 -3.71 11.91
N GLY A 339 -17.73 -3.49 10.59
CA GLY A 339 -18.84 -2.88 9.87
C GLY A 339 -18.53 -2.46 8.43
N ILE A 340 -19.16 -1.37 8.00
CA ILE A 340 -18.91 -0.70 6.72
C ILE A 340 -18.43 0.71 7.00
N GLU A 341 -17.36 1.12 6.34
CA GLU A 341 -16.82 2.48 6.42
C GLU A 341 -16.93 3.20 5.08
N VAL A 342 -17.30 4.47 5.15
CA VAL A 342 -17.41 5.38 4.02
C VAL A 342 -16.30 6.42 4.16
N TYR A 343 -15.30 6.30 3.32
CA TYR A 343 -14.16 7.20 3.24
C TYR A 343 -14.45 8.34 2.27
N ASP A 344 -14.09 9.55 2.65
CA ASP A 344 -14.00 10.65 1.69
C ASP A 344 -12.69 10.50 0.91
N THR A 345 -12.81 10.45 -0.42
CA THR A 345 -11.69 10.10 -1.32
C THR A 345 -10.64 11.22 -1.44
N MET A 346 -10.99 12.44 -1.01
CA MET A 346 -10.12 13.60 -1.03
C MET A 346 -9.33 13.73 0.27
N THR A 347 -9.97 13.46 1.40
CA THR A 347 -9.41 13.59 2.74
C THR A 347 -8.88 12.28 3.30
N SER A 348 -9.19 11.15 2.67
CA SER A 348 -8.77 9.80 3.08
C SER A 348 -9.23 9.41 4.49
N LYS A 349 -10.30 10.01 4.99
CA LYS A 349 -10.86 9.74 6.32
C LYS A 349 -12.26 9.15 6.23
N SER A 350 -12.56 8.26 7.16
CA SER A 350 -13.92 7.73 7.36
C SER A 350 -14.83 8.87 7.82
N VAL A 351 -15.88 9.14 7.04
CA VAL A 351 -16.89 10.17 7.30
C VAL A 351 -18.16 9.56 7.89
N LEU A 352 -18.45 8.31 7.52
CA LEU A 352 -19.62 7.57 7.99
C LEU A 352 -19.22 6.12 8.24
N SER A 353 -19.71 5.53 9.32
CA SER A 353 -19.51 4.11 9.63
C SER A 353 -20.81 3.48 10.10
N LEU A 354 -21.10 2.28 9.63
CA LEU A 354 -22.20 1.46 10.13
C LEU A 354 -21.62 0.29 10.93
N THR A 355 -21.91 0.25 12.23
CA THR A 355 -21.51 -0.84 13.14
C THR A 355 -22.75 -1.56 13.67
N ASP A 356 -23.34 -2.40 12.84
CA ASP A 356 -24.47 -3.29 13.17
C ASP A 356 -23.96 -4.74 13.30
N GLU A 357 -24.60 -5.59 14.11
CA GLU A 357 -24.23 -7.02 14.22
C GLU A 357 -24.26 -7.74 12.86
N ARG A 358 -25.18 -7.34 11.98
CA ARG A 358 -25.30 -7.84 10.60
C ARG A 358 -24.16 -7.39 9.70
N THR A 359 -23.40 -6.38 10.11
CA THR A 359 -22.30 -5.82 9.32
C THR A 359 -20.92 -6.34 9.69
N LYS A 360 -20.82 -7.23 10.69
CA LYS A 360 -19.56 -7.93 10.98
C LYS A 360 -19.20 -8.86 9.82
N SER A 361 -17.95 -8.92 9.39
CA SER A 361 -17.47 -9.87 8.35
C SER A 361 -18.19 -9.77 7.00
N ILE A 362 -18.42 -8.55 6.50
CA ILE A 362 -18.96 -8.34 5.14
C ILE A 362 -17.87 -8.59 4.10
N ASP A 363 -18.27 -9.21 2.98
CA ASP A 363 -17.40 -9.46 1.84
C ASP A 363 -17.77 -8.54 0.65
N TYR A 364 -19.07 -8.35 0.41
CA TYR A 364 -19.56 -7.58 -0.75
C TYR A 364 -20.25 -6.28 -0.35
N VAL A 365 -19.87 -5.17 -0.98
CA VAL A 365 -20.51 -3.85 -0.85
C VAL A 365 -20.70 -3.20 -2.22
N ALA A 366 -21.82 -2.50 -2.37
CA ALA A 366 -22.08 -1.64 -3.52
C ALA A 366 -22.76 -0.35 -3.03
N VAL A 367 -22.39 0.81 -3.58
CA VAL A 367 -23.04 2.09 -3.28
C VAL A 367 -23.93 2.49 -4.45
N SER A 368 -25.06 3.13 -4.16
CA SER A 368 -25.93 3.69 -5.17
C SER A 368 -25.24 4.86 -5.89
N PRO A 369 -25.53 5.10 -7.18
CA PRO A 369 -24.90 6.19 -7.95
C PRO A 369 -25.06 7.57 -7.31
N ASP A 370 -26.21 7.83 -6.69
CA ASP A 370 -26.54 9.07 -5.98
C ASP A 370 -25.91 9.18 -4.58
N GLY A 371 -25.20 8.14 -4.11
CA GLY A 371 -24.59 8.09 -2.79
C GLY A 371 -25.60 8.16 -1.63
N SER A 372 -26.83 7.67 -1.84
CA SER A 372 -27.88 7.63 -0.80
C SER A 372 -27.96 6.29 -0.06
N SER A 373 -27.61 5.18 -0.70
CA SER A 373 -27.82 3.83 -0.18
C SER A 373 -26.60 2.94 -0.43
N VAL A 374 -26.37 1.98 0.47
CA VAL A 374 -25.33 0.95 0.34
C VAL A 374 -25.98 -0.42 0.47
N VAL A 375 -25.73 -1.31 -0.49
CA VAL A 375 -26.12 -2.73 -0.38
C VAL A 375 -24.90 -3.53 0.02
N PHE A 376 -25.08 -4.47 0.93
CA PHE A 376 -23.99 -5.32 1.40
C PHE A 376 -24.45 -6.75 1.67
N SER A 377 -23.51 -7.70 1.58
CA SER A 377 -23.75 -9.09 1.96
C SER A 377 -22.47 -9.78 2.43
N ARG A 378 -22.64 -10.84 3.20
CA ARG A 378 -21.59 -11.84 3.40
C ARG A 378 -21.65 -12.87 2.30
N ILE A 379 -20.51 -13.51 2.04
CA ILE A 379 -20.42 -14.67 1.16
C ILE A 379 -21.44 -15.73 1.62
N TYR A 380 -22.25 -16.20 0.68
CA TYR A 380 -23.30 -17.21 0.87
C TYR A 380 -24.50 -16.82 1.73
N GLU A 381 -24.59 -15.58 2.23
CA GLU A 381 -25.74 -15.10 3.00
C GLU A 381 -26.71 -14.28 2.13
N THR A 382 -27.68 -13.61 2.76
CA THR A 382 -28.63 -12.68 2.11
C THR A 382 -28.04 -11.26 2.02
N ALA A 383 -28.61 -10.42 1.16
CA ALA A 383 -28.21 -9.03 0.98
C ALA A 383 -29.09 -8.06 1.78
N TYR A 384 -28.46 -7.02 2.32
CA TYR A 384 -29.09 -5.96 3.10
C TYR A 384 -28.85 -4.59 2.46
N VAL A 385 -29.76 -3.67 2.67
CA VAL A 385 -29.65 -2.26 2.25
C VAL A 385 -29.52 -1.38 3.48
N TRP A 386 -28.55 -0.49 3.45
CA TRP A 386 -28.35 0.60 4.39
C TRP A 386 -28.63 1.94 3.72
N ASP A 387 -29.55 2.72 4.29
CA ASP A 387 -29.79 4.11 3.90
C ASP A 387 -28.78 5.03 4.62
N MET A 388 -27.87 5.66 3.85
CA MET A 388 -26.84 6.55 4.38
C MET A 388 -27.39 7.91 4.82
N ARG A 389 -28.59 8.30 4.35
CA ARG A 389 -29.21 9.59 4.65
C ARG A 389 -29.81 9.62 6.05
N THR A 390 -30.32 8.47 6.50
CA THR A 390 -30.98 8.31 7.81
C THR A 390 -30.06 7.68 8.86
N GLY A 391 -28.87 7.21 8.48
CA GLY A 391 -27.77 6.86 9.38
C GLY A 391 -27.97 5.59 10.22
N GLY A 392 -29.07 4.84 10.06
CA GLY A 392 -29.31 3.67 10.93
C GLY A 392 -30.34 2.63 10.49
N THR A 393 -31.09 2.81 9.41
CA THR A 393 -32.04 1.76 8.97
C THR A 393 -31.37 0.77 8.03
N VAL A 394 -31.22 -0.47 8.50
CA VAL A 394 -30.79 -1.62 7.70
C VAL A 394 -31.99 -2.53 7.44
N THR A 395 -32.36 -2.68 6.18
CA THR A 395 -33.47 -3.53 5.72
C THR A 395 -32.95 -4.67 4.85
N GLN A 396 -33.54 -5.85 4.96
CA GLN A 396 -33.23 -6.97 4.07
C GLN A 396 -33.70 -6.65 2.64
N LEU A 397 -32.83 -6.85 1.64
CA LEU A 397 -33.15 -6.60 0.23
C LEU A 397 -33.92 -7.77 -0.39
N LEU A 398 -33.46 -8.99 -0.12
CA LEU A 398 -33.99 -10.20 -0.73
C LEU A 398 -35.08 -10.83 0.15
N PRO A 399 -36.15 -11.39 -0.43
CA PRO A 399 -37.16 -12.15 0.31
C PRO A 399 -36.58 -13.29 1.15
N ASP A 400 -37.30 -13.69 2.20
CA ASP A 400 -36.90 -14.78 3.07
C ASP A 400 -36.75 -16.11 2.29
N GLY A 401 -35.62 -16.79 2.51
CA GLY A 401 -35.27 -18.05 1.84
C GLY A 401 -34.33 -17.91 0.65
N ILE A 402 -34.03 -16.69 0.18
CA ILE A 402 -33.02 -16.44 -0.85
C ILE A 402 -31.71 -16.02 -0.17
N SER A 403 -30.73 -16.93 -0.18
CA SER A 403 -29.37 -16.72 0.30
C SER A 403 -28.37 -17.31 -0.69
N GLY A 404 -27.11 -16.92 -0.59
CA GLY A 404 -26.08 -17.39 -1.52
C GLY A 404 -25.43 -16.28 -2.33
N VAL A 405 -25.50 -15.02 -1.89
CA VAL A 405 -24.99 -13.87 -2.66
C VAL A 405 -23.47 -13.93 -2.77
N LEU A 406 -22.96 -13.70 -3.99
CA LEU A 406 -21.54 -13.69 -4.34
C LEU A 406 -21.08 -12.43 -5.05
N CYS A 407 -22.00 -11.59 -5.54
CA CYS A 407 -21.68 -10.29 -6.10
C CYS A 407 -22.95 -9.42 -6.13
N ILE A 408 -22.76 -8.11 -6.08
CA ILE A 408 -23.84 -7.11 -6.03
C ILE A 408 -23.49 -5.96 -6.98
N ALA A 409 -24.47 -5.45 -7.73
CA ALA A 409 -24.33 -4.24 -8.51
C ALA A 409 -25.61 -3.39 -8.49
N PHE A 410 -25.45 -2.07 -8.46
CA PHE A 410 -26.55 -1.13 -8.68
C PHE A 410 -26.76 -0.87 -10.17
N SER A 411 -27.99 -0.60 -10.56
CA SER A 411 -28.29 -0.01 -11.86
C SER A 411 -27.76 1.42 -11.93
N CYS A 412 -27.41 1.88 -13.14
CA CYS A 412 -26.93 3.22 -13.45
C CYS A 412 -27.85 4.36 -12.94
N ASP A 413 -29.16 4.10 -12.84
CA ASP A 413 -30.17 5.02 -12.32
C ASP A 413 -30.42 4.90 -10.81
N GLY A 414 -29.77 3.93 -10.14
CA GLY A 414 -29.93 3.65 -8.71
C GLY A 414 -31.26 3.02 -8.32
N SER A 415 -32.13 2.66 -9.26
CA SER A 415 -33.48 2.16 -8.96
C SER A 415 -33.55 0.65 -8.65
N ARG A 416 -32.56 -0.12 -9.14
CA ARG A 416 -32.49 -1.57 -9.04
C ARG A 416 -31.12 -2.05 -8.54
N VAL A 417 -31.12 -3.25 -7.97
CA VAL A 417 -29.93 -3.96 -7.50
C VAL A 417 -29.94 -5.36 -8.08
N ALA A 418 -28.83 -5.77 -8.69
CA ALA A 418 -28.60 -7.15 -9.14
C ALA A 418 -27.73 -7.89 -8.12
N CYS A 419 -28.10 -9.13 -7.80
CA CYS A 419 -27.36 -10.03 -6.92
C CYS A 419 -27.08 -11.35 -7.66
N GLY A 420 -25.79 -11.66 -7.88
CA GLY A 420 -25.38 -12.96 -8.41
C GLY A 420 -25.27 -14.01 -7.31
N MET A 421 -25.75 -15.22 -7.58
CA MET A 421 -25.91 -16.28 -6.58
C MET A 421 -24.96 -17.47 -6.81
N GLN A 422 -24.72 -18.24 -5.73
CA GLN A 422 -23.98 -19.50 -5.76
C GLN A 422 -24.61 -20.58 -6.65
N ILE A 423 -25.93 -20.52 -6.85
CA ILE A 423 -26.70 -21.51 -7.61
C ILE A 423 -26.74 -21.23 -9.13
N GLY A 424 -26.03 -20.21 -9.62
CA GLY A 424 -26.04 -19.84 -11.05
C GLY A 424 -27.22 -18.97 -11.48
N GLU A 425 -27.97 -18.44 -10.52
CA GLU A 425 -29.05 -17.49 -10.77
C GLU A 425 -28.61 -16.05 -10.48
N VAL A 426 -29.27 -15.08 -11.12
CA VAL A 426 -29.12 -13.66 -10.78
C VAL A 426 -30.50 -13.09 -10.43
N TYR A 427 -30.58 -12.34 -9.34
CA TYR A 427 -31.81 -11.70 -8.89
C TYR A 427 -31.71 -10.19 -9.06
N ILE A 428 -32.68 -9.56 -9.71
CA ILE A 428 -32.80 -8.11 -9.81
C ILE A 428 -33.97 -7.65 -8.93
N CYS A 429 -33.69 -6.73 -8.01
CA CYS A 429 -34.64 -6.21 -7.02
C CYS A 429 -34.78 -4.70 -7.14
N GLY A 430 -35.99 -4.17 -6.99
CA GLY A 430 -36.23 -2.73 -6.86
C GLY A 430 -36.08 -2.25 -5.41
N LEU A 431 -35.68 -0.98 -5.22
CA LEU A 431 -35.46 -0.39 -3.89
C LEU A 431 -36.70 0.31 -3.29
N GLN A 432 -37.78 0.51 -4.07
CA GLN A 432 -38.97 1.22 -3.59
C GLN A 432 -39.88 0.33 -2.73
N LYS A 433 -40.30 0.85 -1.57
CA LYS A 433 -41.27 0.20 -0.67
C LYS A 433 -42.62 0.01 -1.39
N GLY A 434 -42.97 -1.25 -1.67
CA GLY A 434 -44.27 -1.64 -2.21
C GLY A 434 -44.24 -2.41 -3.54
N ALA A 435 -43.08 -2.53 -4.19
CA ALA A 435 -42.93 -3.31 -5.43
C ALA A 435 -42.11 -4.59 -5.17
N SER A 436 -42.77 -5.69 -4.85
CA SER A 436 -42.15 -7.03 -4.79
C SER A 436 -41.84 -7.60 -6.20
N SER A 437 -41.37 -6.78 -7.13
CA SER A 437 -40.95 -7.25 -8.46
C SER A 437 -39.49 -7.70 -8.41
N VAL A 438 -39.29 -8.96 -8.02
CA VAL A 438 -38.00 -9.63 -8.11
C VAL A 438 -37.93 -10.34 -9.46
N ILE A 439 -36.99 -9.93 -10.32
CA ILE A 439 -36.74 -10.59 -11.61
C ILE A 439 -35.67 -11.65 -11.38
N ARG A 440 -35.94 -12.88 -11.77
CA ARG A 440 -35.01 -14.01 -11.66
C ARG A 440 -34.46 -14.37 -13.04
N LEU A 441 -33.14 -14.28 -13.18
CA LEU A 441 -32.41 -14.65 -14.39
C LEU A 441 -31.81 -16.05 -14.20
N THR A 442 -32.18 -16.98 -15.08
CA THR A 442 -31.75 -18.39 -15.01
C THR A 442 -30.99 -18.78 -16.28
N GLY A 443 -29.80 -19.37 -16.14
CA GLY A 443 -29.08 -19.93 -17.29
C GLY A 443 -27.60 -20.27 -17.07
N HIS A 444 -26.93 -19.69 -16.06
CA HIS A 444 -25.60 -20.18 -15.68
C HIS A 444 -25.71 -21.54 -14.99
N THR A 445 -24.70 -22.40 -15.19
CA THR A 445 -24.69 -23.76 -14.62
C THR A 445 -23.82 -23.86 -13.36
N SER A 446 -23.23 -22.76 -12.92
CA SER A 446 -22.34 -22.66 -11.75
C SER A 446 -22.40 -21.24 -11.17
N LEU A 447 -21.63 -20.99 -10.11
CA LEU A 447 -21.63 -19.74 -9.32
C LEU A 447 -21.53 -18.49 -10.22
N VAL A 448 -22.35 -17.48 -9.96
CA VAL A 448 -22.21 -16.15 -10.60
C VAL A 448 -21.31 -15.27 -9.75
N THR A 449 -20.13 -14.98 -10.28
CA THR A 449 -19.02 -14.31 -9.56
C THR A 449 -19.00 -12.80 -9.78
N SER A 450 -19.62 -12.31 -10.86
CA SER A 450 -19.68 -10.89 -11.16
C SER A 450 -20.93 -10.54 -11.98
N VAL A 451 -21.54 -9.41 -11.68
CA VAL A 451 -22.67 -8.83 -12.40
C VAL A 451 -22.44 -7.33 -12.59
N VAL A 452 -22.84 -6.80 -13.74
CA VAL A 452 -22.71 -5.38 -14.06
C VAL A 452 -23.83 -4.93 -15.00
N PHE A 453 -24.46 -3.80 -14.69
CA PHE A 453 -25.45 -3.19 -15.58
C PHE A 453 -24.76 -2.47 -16.74
N SER A 454 -25.40 -2.46 -17.91
CA SER A 454 -24.99 -1.59 -19.00
C SER A 454 -25.23 -0.11 -18.65
N PRO A 455 -24.50 0.83 -19.27
CA PRO A 455 -24.66 2.27 -19.04
C PRO A 455 -26.07 2.80 -19.35
N ASP A 456 -26.83 2.11 -20.21
CA ASP A 456 -28.22 2.42 -20.54
C ASP A 456 -29.25 1.80 -19.57
N CYS A 457 -28.80 1.02 -18.58
CA CYS A 457 -29.64 0.27 -17.62
C CYS A 457 -30.61 -0.77 -18.25
N LEU A 458 -30.54 -1.03 -19.55
CA LEU A 458 -31.44 -1.96 -20.24
C LEU A 458 -30.92 -3.41 -20.20
N HIS A 459 -29.61 -3.58 -20.06
CA HIS A 459 -28.94 -4.86 -20.10
C HIS A 459 -28.13 -5.14 -18.84
N LEU A 460 -27.91 -6.41 -18.56
CA LEU A 460 -27.03 -6.87 -17.49
C LEU A 460 -26.03 -7.87 -18.07
N ALA A 461 -24.74 -7.72 -17.77
CA ALA A 461 -23.74 -8.75 -18.06
C ALA A 461 -23.40 -9.52 -16.78
N SER A 462 -23.19 -10.83 -16.90
CA SER A 462 -22.77 -11.71 -15.80
C SER A 462 -21.62 -12.61 -16.20
N GLY A 463 -20.65 -12.77 -15.30
CA GLY A 463 -19.56 -13.74 -15.38
C GLY A 463 -19.76 -14.88 -14.37
N SER A 464 -19.37 -16.10 -14.75
CA SER A 464 -19.59 -17.29 -13.93
C SER A 464 -18.39 -18.25 -13.89
N SER A 465 -18.37 -19.07 -12.84
CA SER A 465 -17.52 -20.25 -12.72
C SER A 465 -17.85 -21.34 -13.75
N ASP A 466 -18.92 -21.19 -14.55
CA ASP A 466 -19.19 -22.06 -15.72
C ASP A 466 -18.35 -21.71 -16.95
N THR A 467 -17.39 -20.78 -16.80
CA THR A 467 -16.44 -20.29 -17.83
C THR A 467 -17.07 -19.38 -18.91
N THR A 468 -18.33 -18.98 -18.75
CA THR A 468 -19.04 -18.13 -19.72
C THR A 468 -19.35 -16.74 -19.19
N VAL A 469 -19.51 -15.81 -20.14
CA VAL A 469 -20.16 -14.51 -19.91
C VAL A 469 -21.53 -14.55 -20.58
N ARG A 470 -22.56 -14.00 -19.93
CA ARG A 470 -23.92 -13.86 -20.48
C ARG A 470 -24.39 -12.42 -20.40
N VAL A 471 -25.22 -12.01 -21.36
CA VAL A 471 -25.93 -10.73 -21.36
C VAL A 471 -27.42 -11.01 -21.24
N TRP A 472 -28.14 -10.19 -20.48
CA TRP A 472 -29.55 -10.35 -20.16
C TRP A 472 -30.31 -9.06 -20.45
N ASP A 473 -31.55 -9.17 -20.91
CA ASP A 473 -32.50 -8.05 -20.94
C ASP A 473 -33.11 -7.88 -19.54
N VAL A 474 -32.93 -6.70 -18.95
CA VAL A 474 -33.34 -6.40 -17.56
C VAL A 474 -34.86 -6.32 -17.42
N ARG A 475 -35.61 -6.08 -18.50
CA ARG A 475 -37.07 -5.96 -18.49
C ARG A 475 -37.75 -7.32 -18.65
N THR A 476 -37.23 -8.18 -19.52
CA THR A 476 -37.82 -9.50 -19.78
C THR A 476 -37.25 -10.58 -18.88
N GLY A 477 -36.00 -10.43 -18.43
CA GLY A 477 -35.25 -11.43 -17.70
C GLY A 477 -34.66 -12.54 -18.56
N GLU A 478 -34.76 -12.41 -19.88
CA GLU A 478 -34.27 -13.41 -20.85
C GLU A 478 -32.82 -13.14 -21.27
N PRO A 479 -32.02 -14.17 -21.56
CA PRO A 479 -30.67 -14.02 -22.09
C PRO A 479 -30.69 -13.46 -23.53
N LEU A 480 -29.80 -12.52 -23.81
CA LEU A 480 -29.56 -11.98 -25.15
C LEU A 480 -28.48 -12.80 -25.85
N GLY A 481 -28.93 -13.74 -26.68
CA GLY A 481 -28.06 -14.60 -27.47
C GLY A 481 -27.46 -15.78 -26.71
N GLU A 482 -26.48 -16.43 -27.34
CA GLU A 482 -25.76 -17.57 -26.77
C GLU A 482 -24.71 -17.14 -25.74
N PRO A 483 -24.34 -18.00 -24.78
CA PRO A 483 -23.28 -17.70 -23.82
C PRO A 483 -21.95 -17.45 -24.52
N PHE A 484 -21.23 -16.41 -24.08
CA PHE A 484 -19.93 -16.05 -24.66
C PHE A 484 -18.89 -17.05 -24.17
N LYS A 485 -18.42 -17.90 -25.08
CA LYS A 485 -17.47 -18.98 -24.80
C LYS A 485 -16.07 -18.59 -25.28
N GLY A 486 -15.06 -18.83 -24.46
CA GLY A 486 -13.66 -18.63 -24.84
C GLY A 486 -12.67 -18.66 -23.68
N HIS A 487 -13.12 -18.39 -22.46
CA HIS A 487 -12.31 -18.64 -21.26
C HIS A 487 -12.20 -20.14 -20.97
N THR A 488 -11.07 -20.57 -20.42
CA THR A 488 -10.82 -21.99 -20.10
C THR A 488 -11.01 -22.31 -18.62
N THR A 489 -11.17 -21.29 -17.78
CA THR A 489 -11.47 -21.42 -16.35
C THR A 489 -12.50 -20.37 -15.91
N TYR A 490 -12.71 -20.21 -14.60
CA TYR A 490 -13.72 -19.34 -14.02
C TYR A 490 -13.56 -17.89 -14.49
N VAL A 491 -14.67 -17.25 -14.86
CA VAL A 491 -14.71 -15.80 -15.06
C VAL A 491 -14.90 -15.19 -13.67
N HIS A 492 -14.01 -14.30 -13.23
CA HIS A 492 -14.08 -13.70 -11.90
C HIS A 492 -14.74 -12.31 -11.91
N SER A 493 -14.61 -11.57 -13.01
CA SER A 493 -15.09 -10.20 -13.11
C SER A 493 -15.47 -9.83 -14.53
N VAL A 494 -16.53 -9.03 -14.67
CA VAL A 494 -16.98 -8.42 -15.92
C VAL A 494 -17.19 -6.92 -15.75
N SER A 495 -16.94 -6.14 -16.82
CA SER A 495 -17.12 -4.69 -16.83
C SER A 495 -17.56 -4.20 -18.21
N TYR A 496 -18.56 -3.32 -18.26
CA TYR A 496 -18.94 -2.60 -19.49
C TYR A 496 -18.02 -1.40 -19.74
N SER A 497 -17.79 -1.08 -21.01
CA SER A 497 -17.34 0.26 -21.38
C SER A 497 -18.46 1.28 -21.16
N ASP A 498 -18.11 2.53 -20.84
CA ASP A 498 -19.08 3.61 -20.57
C ASP A 498 -20.01 3.92 -21.76
N ASP A 499 -19.58 3.63 -22.99
CA ASP A 499 -20.41 3.74 -24.19
C ASP A 499 -21.32 2.52 -24.44
N GLY A 500 -21.23 1.48 -23.60
CA GLY A 500 -21.98 0.22 -23.70
C GLY A 500 -21.59 -0.67 -24.88
N SER A 501 -20.57 -0.29 -25.67
CA SER A 501 -20.21 -0.99 -26.91
C SER A 501 -19.40 -2.27 -26.69
N ARG A 502 -18.76 -2.43 -25.52
CA ARG A 502 -17.83 -3.53 -25.22
C ARG A 502 -17.99 -4.04 -23.80
N ILE A 503 -17.73 -5.33 -23.60
CA ILE A 503 -17.62 -5.97 -22.28
C ILE A 503 -16.22 -6.52 -22.12
N ALA A 504 -15.55 -6.26 -21.00
CA ALA A 504 -14.29 -6.89 -20.64
C ALA A 504 -14.55 -7.96 -19.58
N SER A 505 -13.86 -9.10 -19.68
CA SER A 505 -13.90 -10.18 -18.70
C SER A 505 -12.49 -10.58 -18.26
N ALA A 506 -12.34 -10.80 -16.96
CA ALA A 506 -11.14 -11.33 -16.32
C ALA A 506 -11.40 -12.75 -15.80
N SER A 507 -10.45 -13.65 -16.01
CA SER A 507 -10.59 -15.07 -15.67
C SER A 507 -9.37 -15.64 -14.92
N GLY A 508 -9.62 -16.74 -14.21
CA GLY A 508 -8.57 -17.58 -13.62
C GLY A 508 -7.65 -18.24 -14.65
N ASP A 509 -7.95 -18.13 -15.96
CA ASP A 509 -7.11 -18.60 -17.05
C ASP A 509 -5.97 -17.62 -17.39
N GLU A 510 -5.81 -16.59 -16.56
CA GLU A 510 -4.77 -15.56 -16.66
C GLU A 510 -4.98 -14.60 -17.85
N THR A 511 -6.15 -14.64 -18.51
CA THR A 511 -6.45 -13.82 -19.68
C THR A 511 -7.56 -12.81 -19.45
N ILE A 512 -7.43 -11.67 -20.13
CA ILE A 512 -8.52 -10.69 -20.31
C ILE A 512 -9.07 -10.87 -21.72
N ARG A 513 -10.41 -10.89 -21.84
CA ARG A 513 -11.09 -10.87 -23.14
C ARG A 513 -12.04 -9.69 -23.20
N VAL A 514 -12.15 -9.08 -24.37
CA VAL A 514 -13.10 -8.03 -24.68
C VAL A 514 -14.09 -8.55 -25.71
N TRP A 515 -15.37 -8.37 -25.46
CA TRP A 515 -16.49 -8.91 -26.22
C TRP A 515 -17.35 -7.80 -26.79
N ASP A 516 -17.96 -8.09 -27.93
CA ASP A 516 -19.11 -7.34 -28.43
C ASP A 516 -20.37 -7.88 -27.72
N PRO A 517 -21.11 -7.02 -26.98
CA PRO A 517 -22.28 -7.45 -26.21
C PRO A 517 -23.46 -7.90 -27.06
N GLN A 518 -23.54 -7.51 -28.33
CA GLN A 518 -24.65 -7.86 -29.24
C GLN A 518 -24.40 -9.20 -29.94
N THR A 519 -23.15 -9.46 -30.33
CA THR A 519 -22.79 -10.66 -31.10
C THR A 519 -22.15 -11.76 -30.26
N GLY A 520 -21.61 -11.42 -29.09
CA GLY A 520 -20.84 -12.34 -28.24
C GLY A 520 -19.47 -12.72 -28.78
N GLN A 521 -19.00 -12.05 -29.85
CA GLN A 521 -17.68 -12.31 -30.42
C GLN A 521 -16.59 -11.56 -29.65
N THR A 522 -15.40 -12.16 -29.56
CA THR A 522 -14.22 -11.50 -28.99
C THR A 522 -13.72 -10.40 -29.93
N VAL A 523 -13.74 -9.16 -29.46
CA VAL A 523 -13.23 -7.96 -30.15
C VAL A 523 -11.73 -7.77 -29.91
N LEU A 524 -11.25 -8.10 -28.71
CA LEU A 524 -9.84 -7.98 -28.32
C LEU A 524 -9.46 -9.06 -27.31
N GLY A 525 -8.27 -9.64 -27.44
CA GLY A 525 -7.75 -10.70 -26.57
C GLY A 525 -7.81 -12.09 -27.20
N PRO A 526 -7.35 -13.13 -26.48
CA PRO A 526 -6.97 -13.13 -25.06
C PRO A 526 -5.69 -12.33 -24.77
N LEU A 527 -5.75 -11.40 -23.82
CA LEU A 527 -4.59 -10.63 -23.36
C LEU A 527 -3.90 -11.38 -22.22
N THR A 528 -2.71 -11.92 -22.47
CA THR A 528 -1.89 -12.64 -21.49
C THR A 528 -0.82 -11.72 -20.90
N ALA A 529 -1.20 -10.91 -19.91
CA ALA A 529 -0.29 -9.95 -19.30
C ALA A 529 0.08 -10.30 -17.84
N HIS A 530 -0.77 -11.04 -17.13
CA HIS A 530 -0.54 -11.45 -15.76
C HIS A 530 0.01 -12.88 -15.69
N SER A 531 0.67 -13.21 -14.58
CA SER A 531 1.30 -14.52 -14.33
C SER A 531 0.53 -15.38 -13.31
N SER A 532 -0.72 -15.01 -13.05
CA SER A 532 -1.61 -15.63 -12.08
C SER A 532 -3.05 -15.22 -12.43
N ALA A 533 -4.02 -15.91 -11.82
CA ALA A 533 -5.44 -15.67 -12.00
C ALA A 533 -5.81 -14.18 -11.84
N LEU A 534 -6.72 -13.73 -12.70
CA LEU A 534 -7.26 -12.38 -12.66
C LEU A 534 -8.52 -12.36 -11.81
N SER A 535 -8.55 -11.50 -10.81
CA SER A 535 -9.68 -11.33 -9.90
C SER A 535 -10.67 -10.28 -10.36
N SER A 536 -10.19 -9.22 -11.01
CA SER A 536 -10.98 -8.04 -11.31
C SER A 536 -10.57 -7.37 -12.61
N VAL A 537 -11.56 -6.83 -13.33
CA VAL A 537 -11.37 -6.00 -14.52
C VAL A 537 -12.29 -4.78 -14.46
N SER A 538 -11.81 -3.64 -14.93
CA SER A 538 -12.59 -2.40 -15.00
C SER A 538 -12.21 -1.60 -16.24
N PHE A 539 -13.20 -1.13 -17.00
CA PHE A 539 -12.98 -0.09 -18.01
C PHE A 539 -12.76 1.27 -17.37
N SER A 540 -11.92 2.09 -17.99
CA SER A 540 -11.84 3.52 -17.68
C SER A 540 -13.10 4.24 -18.17
N PRO A 541 -13.49 5.38 -17.56
CA PRO A 541 -14.67 6.13 -17.97
C PRO A 541 -14.68 6.58 -19.44
N SER A 542 -13.50 6.79 -20.04
CA SER A 542 -13.40 7.10 -21.47
C SER A 542 -13.55 5.90 -22.41
N GLY A 543 -13.65 4.68 -21.87
CA GLY A 543 -13.60 3.42 -22.63
C GLY A 543 -12.24 3.13 -23.32
N ALA A 544 -11.24 4.00 -23.15
CA ALA A 544 -9.96 3.88 -23.83
C ALA A 544 -9.00 2.87 -23.19
N PHE A 545 -9.18 2.56 -21.90
CA PHE A 545 -8.28 1.69 -21.14
C PHE A 545 -9.02 0.63 -20.34
N ILE A 546 -8.33 -0.48 -20.07
CA ILE A 546 -8.80 -1.60 -19.24
C ILE A 546 -7.78 -1.82 -18.12
N ALA A 547 -8.20 -1.65 -16.87
CA ALA A 547 -7.41 -2.04 -15.71
C ALA A 547 -7.75 -3.47 -15.30
N SER A 548 -6.74 -4.23 -14.89
CA SER A 548 -6.87 -5.63 -14.48
C SER A 548 -6.05 -5.91 -13.22
N GLY A 549 -6.66 -6.62 -12.28
CA GLY A 549 -6.09 -6.98 -10.98
C GLY A 549 -5.89 -8.48 -10.91
N SER A 550 -4.79 -8.90 -10.30
CA SER A 550 -4.42 -10.32 -10.22
C SER A 550 -4.11 -10.76 -8.79
N TRP A 551 -4.29 -12.05 -8.54
CA TRP A 551 -3.92 -12.71 -7.29
C TRP A 551 -2.42 -12.68 -6.97
N ASN A 552 -1.57 -12.32 -7.94
CA ASN A 552 -0.16 -12.03 -7.70
C ASN A 552 0.12 -10.61 -7.13
N GLY A 553 -0.91 -9.90 -6.67
CA GLY A 553 -0.79 -8.57 -6.06
C GLY A 553 -0.57 -7.42 -7.05
N THR A 554 -0.66 -7.68 -8.36
CA THR A 554 -0.37 -6.66 -9.37
C THR A 554 -1.57 -6.19 -10.17
N ILE A 555 -1.46 -4.94 -10.59
CA ILE A 555 -2.45 -4.27 -11.42
C ILE A 555 -1.80 -3.83 -12.71
N ARG A 556 -2.48 -4.01 -13.84
CA ARG A 556 -2.02 -3.50 -15.14
C ARG A 556 -3.13 -2.72 -15.79
N VAL A 557 -2.74 -1.77 -16.65
CA VAL A 557 -3.65 -1.00 -17.48
C VAL A 557 -3.26 -1.23 -18.93
N HIS A 558 -4.24 -1.63 -19.72
CA HIS A 558 -4.11 -1.94 -21.14
C HIS A 558 -4.85 -0.90 -21.97
N ASP A 559 -4.32 -0.60 -23.15
CA ASP A 559 -5.08 0.12 -24.18
C ASP A 559 -6.21 -0.78 -24.68
N ALA A 560 -7.45 -0.29 -24.60
CA ALA A 560 -8.64 -1.08 -24.93
C ALA A 560 -8.82 -1.33 -26.44
N ARG A 561 -8.02 -0.68 -27.30
CA ARG A 561 -8.06 -0.84 -28.76
C ARG A 561 -6.96 -1.78 -29.24
N THR A 562 -5.76 -1.66 -28.67
CA THR A 562 -4.58 -2.43 -29.11
C THR A 562 -4.28 -3.64 -28.23
N GLY A 563 -4.71 -3.62 -26.96
CA GLY A 563 -4.40 -4.65 -25.97
C GLY A 563 -3.00 -4.53 -25.35
N HIS A 564 -2.19 -3.56 -25.78
CA HIS A 564 -0.87 -3.34 -25.18
C HIS A 564 -0.98 -2.80 -23.76
N THR A 565 -0.15 -3.32 -22.85
CA THR A 565 -0.02 -2.76 -21.50
C THR A 565 0.61 -1.36 -21.59
N VAL A 566 -0.15 -0.33 -21.23
CA VAL A 566 0.29 1.08 -21.23
C VAL A 566 0.81 1.53 -19.87
N LEU A 567 0.40 0.87 -18.79
CA LEU A 567 0.85 1.16 -17.43
C LEU A 567 0.84 -0.12 -16.59
N GLY A 568 1.89 -0.30 -15.78
CA GLY A 568 2.06 -1.45 -14.90
C GLY A 568 3.12 -2.45 -15.39
N PRO A 569 3.41 -3.50 -14.59
CA PRO A 569 2.70 -3.90 -13.38
C PRO A 569 2.84 -2.88 -12.24
N LEU A 570 1.71 -2.38 -11.74
CA LEU A 570 1.62 -1.58 -10.54
C LEU A 570 1.71 -2.53 -9.34
N GLN A 571 2.66 -2.28 -8.46
CA GLN A 571 2.99 -3.11 -7.30
C GLN A 571 2.89 -2.26 -6.03
N GLY A 572 2.30 -2.85 -5.00
CA GLY A 572 1.98 -2.14 -3.75
C GLY A 572 1.11 -2.96 -2.80
N HIS A 573 0.35 -3.92 -3.32
CA HIS A 573 -0.24 -4.98 -2.50
C HIS A 573 0.74 -6.14 -2.35
N THR A 574 0.88 -6.68 -1.14
CA THR A 574 1.73 -7.85 -0.86
C THR A 574 0.99 -9.17 -1.06
N ARG A 575 -0.35 -9.13 -1.08
CA ARG A 575 -1.24 -10.27 -1.36
C ARG A 575 -2.13 -9.99 -2.57
N GLY A 576 -2.95 -10.98 -2.96
CA GLY A 576 -3.83 -10.89 -4.11
C GLY A 576 -4.71 -9.63 -4.11
N VAL A 577 -4.84 -9.01 -5.28
CA VAL A 577 -5.83 -7.95 -5.52
C VAL A 577 -7.19 -8.64 -5.69
N ASN A 578 -8.24 -8.13 -5.05
CA ASN A 578 -9.58 -8.72 -5.13
C ASN A 578 -10.52 -7.92 -6.04
N TRP A 579 -10.47 -6.59 -5.97
CA TRP A 579 -11.36 -5.72 -6.73
C TRP A 579 -10.66 -4.44 -7.20
N LEU A 580 -11.13 -3.88 -8.32
CA LEU A 580 -10.65 -2.65 -8.93
C LEU A 580 -11.79 -1.73 -9.36
N ILE A 581 -11.62 -0.43 -9.15
CA ILE A 581 -12.56 0.61 -9.60
C ILE A 581 -11.80 1.84 -10.11
N HIS A 582 -12.12 2.30 -11.32
CA HIS A 582 -11.66 3.60 -11.81
C HIS A 582 -12.41 4.75 -11.14
N SER A 583 -11.72 5.85 -10.86
CA SER A 583 -12.41 7.10 -10.53
C SER A 583 -13.21 7.61 -11.73
N PRO A 584 -14.34 8.31 -11.53
CA PRO A 584 -15.17 8.84 -12.62
C PRO A 584 -14.44 9.84 -13.53
N ASP A 585 -13.45 10.55 -12.99
CA ASP A 585 -12.59 11.46 -13.75
C ASP A 585 -11.49 10.72 -14.56
N GLY A 586 -11.34 9.40 -14.39
CA GLY A 586 -10.34 8.56 -15.05
C GLY A 586 -8.90 8.80 -14.60
N THR A 587 -8.67 9.57 -13.53
CA THR A 587 -7.33 9.99 -13.08
C THR A 587 -6.72 9.04 -12.04
N ARG A 588 -7.56 8.27 -11.35
CA ARG A 588 -7.18 7.35 -10.27
C ARG A 588 -7.78 5.97 -10.46
N LEU A 589 -7.13 4.99 -9.84
CA LEU A 589 -7.63 3.63 -9.70
C LEU A 589 -7.64 3.28 -8.21
N TYR A 590 -8.69 2.63 -7.74
CA TYR A 590 -8.80 2.09 -6.39
C TYR A 590 -8.72 0.58 -6.47
N SER A 591 -7.96 -0.02 -5.55
CA SER A 591 -7.84 -1.48 -5.44
C SER A 591 -7.98 -1.93 -4.01
N CYS A 592 -8.55 -3.12 -3.80
CA CYS A 592 -8.57 -3.77 -2.49
C CYS A 592 -7.90 -5.14 -2.54
N SER A 593 -7.39 -5.61 -1.40
CA SER A 593 -6.56 -6.81 -1.32
C SER A 593 -6.93 -7.75 -0.16
N ASP A 594 -6.48 -8.99 -0.26
CA ASP A 594 -6.50 -10.02 0.79
C ASP A 594 -5.75 -9.63 2.06
N GLU A 595 -4.86 -8.64 2.00
CA GLU A 595 -4.19 -8.09 3.17
C GLU A 595 -5.05 -7.09 3.95
N GLY A 596 -6.28 -6.81 3.49
CA GLY A 596 -7.20 -5.88 4.17
C GLY A 596 -6.91 -4.41 3.94
N THR A 597 -6.15 -4.11 2.90
CA THR A 597 -5.82 -2.75 2.50
C THR A 597 -6.61 -2.32 1.27
N VAL A 598 -6.76 -1.02 1.14
CA VAL A 598 -7.26 -0.35 -0.06
C VAL A 598 -6.18 0.61 -0.55
N SER A 599 -5.73 0.44 -1.78
CA SER A 599 -4.69 1.28 -2.39
C SER A 599 -5.28 2.20 -3.46
N ILE A 600 -4.74 3.41 -3.55
CA ILE A 600 -5.10 4.41 -4.55
C ILE A 600 -3.91 4.61 -5.48
N TRP A 601 -4.16 4.51 -6.78
CA TRP A 601 -3.15 4.61 -7.81
C TRP A 601 -3.38 5.83 -8.69
N ASN A 602 -2.31 6.55 -9.02
CA ASN A 602 -2.31 7.54 -10.08
C ASN A 602 -2.12 6.84 -11.42
N ILE A 603 -3.06 7.06 -12.34
CA ILE A 603 -3.02 6.47 -13.68
C ILE A 603 -2.89 7.54 -14.77
N GLN A 604 -2.52 8.78 -14.44
CA GLN A 604 -2.27 9.85 -15.42
C GLN A 604 -0.85 9.82 -16.04
N ASP A 605 0.13 9.21 -15.38
CA ASP A 605 1.54 9.13 -15.84
C ASP A 605 1.74 8.14 -17.04
N ARG A 606 0.74 8.05 -17.93
CA ARG A 606 0.65 7.07 -19.04
C ARG A 606 1.56 7.34 -20.25
N GLY A 607 2.50 8.30 -20.21
CA GLY A 607 3.43 8.46 -21.34
C GLY A 607 4.52 9.53 -21.22
N THR A 608 5.77 9.08 -21.08
CA THR A 608 6.97 9.45 -21.89
C THR A 608 8.01 8.36 -21.64
N SER A 609 7.90 7.25 -22.36
CA SER A 609 9.06 6.38 -22.56
C SER A 609 8.87 5.72 -23.90
N ASP A 610 9.77 6.03 -24.83
CA ASP A 610 10.09 5.10 -25.90
C ASP A 610 10.25 3.70 -25.30
N ALA A 611 9.65 2.76 -26.00
CA ALA A 611 9.63 1.36 -25.64
C ALA A 611 11.05 0.80 -25.56
N LEU A 612 11.63 0.80 -24.36
CA LEU A 612 12.45 -0.33 -23.94
C LEU A 612 11.47 -1.37 -23.40
N PRO A 613 11.57 -2.64 -23.82
CA PRO A 613 10.71 -3.69 -23.29
C PRO A 613 10.98 -3.78 -21.78
N THR A 614 10.04 -3.27 -20.98
CA THR A 614 10.04 -3.45 -19.54
C THR A 614 9.73 -4.92 -19.27
N SER A 615 10.75 -5.76 -19.29
CA SER A 615 10.71 -7.06 -18.62
C SER A 615 10.82 -6.84 -17.09
N SER A 616 9.98 -5.96 -16.52
CA SER A 616 9.80 -5.85 -15.07
C SER A 616 8.75 -6.88 -14.66
N ARG A 617 9.19 -8.12 -14.53
CA ARG A 617 8.39 -9.21 -13.98
C ARG A 617 8.23 -8.99 -12.46
N ASN A 618 7.13 -9.47 -11.89
CA ASN A 618 6.90 -9.47 -10.44
C ASN A 618 8.07 -10.12 -9.69
N PRO A 619 8.23 -9.83 -8.37
CA PRO A 619 9.09 -10.65 -7.54
C PRO A 619 8.49 -12.05 -7.58
N THR A 620 9.04 -12.91 -8.42
CA THR A 620 8.64 -14.31 -8.47
C THR A 620 9.16 -14.94 -7.19
N ALA A 621 8.28 -15.52 -6.38
CA ALA A 621 8.69 -16.19 -5.15
C ALA A 621 9.85 -17.14 -5.44
N ILE A 622 10.90 -17.07 -4.63
CA ILE A 622 12.09 -17.89 -4.82
C ILE A 622 12.00 -19.05 -3.86
N PHE A 623 11.74 -20.24 -4.40
CA PHE A 623 11.48 -21.45 -3.61
C PHE A 623 12.75 -22.16 -3.13
N SER A 624 13.88 -21.94 -3.80
CA SER A 624 15.12 -22.63 -3.44
C SER A 624 16.35 -21.82 -3.81
N VAL A 625 17.38 -21.90 -2.97
CA VAL A 625 18.67 -21.23 -3.15
C VAL A 625 19.83 -22.12 -2.70
N ARG A 626 20.92 -22.13 -3.46
CA ARG A 626 22.17 -22.87 -3.16
C ARG A 626 23.40 -22.12 -3.64
N TYR A 627 24.48 -22.18 -2.86
CA TYR A 627 25.80 -21.71 -3.30
C TYR A 627 26.44 -22.71 -4.26
N SER A 628 27.23 -22.21 -5.20
CA SER A 628 28.23 -22.99 -5.92
C SER A 628 29.31 -23.48 -4.95
N HIS A 629 29.96 -24.60 -5.25
CA HIS A 629 31.00 -25.17 -4.40
C HIS A 629 32.22 -24.23 -4.25
N SER A 630 32.55 -23.45 -5.28
CA SER A 630 33.58 -22.40 -5.21
C SER A 630 33.18 -21.16 -4.39
N GLY A 631 31.89 -21.01 -4.04
CA GLY A 631 31.35 -19.84 -3.36
C GLY A 631 31.20 -18.58 -4.23
N GLN A 632 31.57 -18.63 -5.52
CA GLN A 632 31.52 -17.47 -6.41
C GLN A 632 30.11 -17.16 -6.91
N HIS A 633 29.24 -18.18 -6.99
CA HIS A 633 27.90 -18.07 -7.55
C HIS A 633 26.83 -18.60 -6.59
N VAL A 634 25.60 -18.15 -6.80
CA VAL A 634 24.39 -18.64 -6.13
C VAL A 634 23.35 -18.96 -7.19
N VAL A 635 22.76 -20.15 -7.14
CA VAL A 635 21.62 -20.53 -7.98
C VAL A 635 20.31 -20.38 -7.20
N SER A 636 19.27 -19.89 -7.88
CA SER A 636 17.92 -19.77 -7.35
C SER A 636 16.87 -20.38 -8.26
N GLY A 637 15.89 -21.09 -7.69
CA GLY A 637 14.70 -21.61 -8.37
C GLY A 637 13.46 -20.78 -8.05
N SER A 638 12.76 -20.31 -9.09
CA SER A 638 11.65 -19.37 -8.98
C SER A 638 10.28 -20.03 -9.24
N GLU A 639 9.23 -19.38 -8.74
CA GLU A 639 7.83 -19.82 -8.87
C GLU A 639 7.35 -19.96 -10.31
N ASP A 640 7.92 -19.17 -11.20
CA ASP A 640 7.62 -19.19 -12.61
C ASP A 640 8.33 -20.30 -13.40
N GLY A 641 9.03 -21.21 -12.71
CA GLY A 641 9.78 -22.31 -13.30
C GLY A 641 11.16 -21.92 -13.84
N SER A 642 11.57 -20.66 -13.71
CA SER A 642 12.89 -20.22 -14.14
C SER A 642 13.96 -20.48 -13.10
N VAL A 643 15.18 -20.71 -13.58
CA VAL A 643 16.38 -20.83 -12.74
C VAL A 643 17.34 -19.69 -13.08
N HIS A 644 17.92 -19.08 -12.07
CA HIS A 644 18.84 -17.94 -12.22
C HIS A 644 20.13 -18.21 -11.44
N VAL A 645 21.25 -17.72 -11.97
CA VAL A 645 22.57 -17.76 -11.34
C VAL A 645 23.04 -16.35 -11.10
N TRP A 646 23.45 -16.07 -9.88
CA TRP A 646 23.86 -14.77 -9.38
C TRP A 646 25.32 -14.81 -8.96
N ASP A 647 26.04 -13.72 -9.17
CA ASP A 647 27.36 -13.52 -8.61
C ASP A 647 27.23 -13.24 -7.10
N ALA A 648 27.85 -14.07 -6.27
CA ALA A 648 27.68 -14.01 -4.82
C ALA A 648 28.29 -12.75 -4.18
N ARG A 649 29.23 -12.08 -4.86
CA ARG A 649 29.92 -10.90 -4.36
C ARG A 649 29.22 -9.60 -4.76
N THR A 650 28.64 -9.57 -5.96
CA THR A 650 28.08 -8.35 -6.57
C THR A 650 26.55 -8.38 -6.68
N GLY A 651 25.92 -9.55 -6.58
CA GLY A 651 24.48 -9.74 -6.72
C GLY A 651 23.97 -9.58 -8.14
N LYS A 652 24.86 -9.49 -9.13
CA LYS A 652 24.48 -9.38 -10.54
C LYS A 652 24.09 -10.75 -11.10
N LEU A 653 23.11 -10.76 -12.00
CA LEU A 653 22.75 -11.96 -12.75
C LEU A 653 23.92 -12.35 -13.66
N VAL A 654 24.43 -13.57 -13.49
CA VAL A 654 25.50 -14.17 -14.30
C VAL A 654 24.91 -14.99 -15.44
N LEU A 655 23.88 -15.80 -15.14
CA LEU A 655 23.27 -16.71 -16.11
C LEU A 655 21.76 -16.88 -15.81
N GLY A 656 20.93 -16.84 -16.85
CA GLY A 656 19.46 -16.98 -16.74
C GLY A 656 18.69 -15.79 -17.33
N PRO A 657 17.33 -15.83 -17.35
CA PRO A 657 16.48 -16.92 -16.85
C PRO A 657 16.62 -18.19 -17.69
N LEU A 658 16.97 -19.31 -17.05
CA LEU A 658 16.97 -20.63 -17.67
C LEU A 658 15.52 -21.13 -17.70
N ARG A 659 14.95 -21.26 -18.90
CA ARG A 659 13.54 -21.58 -19.11
C ARG A 659 13.39 -23.00 -19.64
N GLY A 660 12.48 -23.75 -19.03
CA GLY A 660 12.14 -25.10 -19.49
C GLY A 660 11.11 -25.81 -18.61
N HIS A 661 11.01 -25.45 -17.32
CA HIS A 661 9.96 -25.99 -16.48
C HIS A 661 8.60 -25.33 -16.78
N GLY A 662 7.54 -26.15 -16.76
CA GLY A 662 6.16 -25.70 -16.97
C GLY A 662 5.46 -25.22 -15.69
N ASN A 663 6.14 -25.32 -14.55
CA ASN A 663 5.67 -24.92 -13.23
C ASN A 663 6.87 -24.60 -12.33
N ALA A 664 6.64 -24.12 -11.11
CA ALA A 664 7.64 -23.68 -10.14
C ALA A 664 8.85 -24.60 -10.01
N ALA A 665 10.06 -24.02 -10.08
CA ALA A 665 11.32 -24.70 -9.79
C ALA A 665 11.47 -24.81 -8.26
N ALA A 666 10.93 -25.88 -7.69
CA ALA A 666 10.82 -26.10 -6.26
C ALA A 666 12.17 -26.38 -5.57
N SER A 667 13.16 -26.88 -6.31
CA SER A 667 14.49 -27.16 -5.76
C SER A 667 15.57 -26.98 -6.80
N VAL A 668 16.70 -26.42 -6.39
CA VAL A 668 17.92 -26.30 -7.18
C VAL A 668 19.13 -26.80 -6.41
N ASP A 669 20.14 -27.28 -7.12
CA ASP A 669 21.44 -27.63 -6.54
C ASP A 669 22.58 -27.42 -7.55
N TYR A 670 23.77 -27.13 -7.03
CA TYR A 670 24.99 -26.97 -7.82
C TYR A 670 25.83 -28.25 -7.74
N SER A 671 26.41 -28.68 -8.86
CA SER A 671 27.35 -29.80 -8.85
C SER A 671 28.63 -29.44 -8.09
N PRO A 672 29.30 -30.39 -7.42
CA PRO A 672 30.53 -30.14 -6.65
C PRO A 672 31.70 -29.53 -7.46
N ASN A 673 31.69 -29.68 -8.79
CA ASN A 673 32.69 -29.12 -9.70
C ASN A 673 32.25 -27.82 -10.39
N ASP A 674 31.11 -27.24 -9.97
CA ASP A 674 30.48 -26.04 -10.55
C ASP A 674 30.19 -26.09 -12.06
N GLN A 675 30.15 -27.28 -12.67
CA GLN A 675 29.87 -27.43 -14.11
C GLN A 675 28.39 -27.58 -14.44
N TYR A 676 27.59 -28.09 -13.51
CA TYR A 676 26.19 -28.42 -13.74
C TYR A 676 25.28 -27.84 -12.66
N ILE A 677 24.05 -27.52 -13.06
CA ILE A 677 22.96 -27.12 -12.17
C ILE A 677 21.83 -28.12 -12.34
N ALA A 678 21.32 -28.67 -11.25
CA ALA A 678 20.13 -29.50 -11.27
C ALA A 678 18.93 -28.71 -10.76
N SER A 679 17.78 -28.87 -11.41
CA SER A 679 16.51 -28.30 -10.95
C SER A 679 15.39 -29.34 -10.93
N GLY A 680 14.62 -29.36 -9.85
CA GLY A 680 13.38 -30.13 -9.70
C GLY A 680 12.17 -29.19 -9.66
N SER A 681 11.11 -29.54 -10.37
CA SER A 681 9.91 -28.69 -10.50
C SER A 681 8.62 -29.37 -10.07
N ARG A 682 7.63 -28.53 -9.75
CA ARG A 682 6.22 -28.93 -9.57
C ARG A 682 5.57 -29.42 -10.88
N ASP A 683 6.23 -29.31 -12.03
CA ASP A 683 5.80 -29.99 -13.25
C ASP A 683 6.06 -31.51 -13.24
N GLY A 684 6.70 -32.02 -12.17
CA GLY A 684 7.05 -33.43 -12.00
C GLY A 684 8.28 -33.87 -12.80
N ARG A 685 9.07 -32.92 -13.32
CA ARG A 685 10.30 -33.17 -14.10
C ARG A 685 11.52 -32.63 -13.37
N LEU A 686 12.67 -33.22 -13.72
CA LEU A 686 13.98 -32.66 -13.42
C LEU A 686 14.61 -32.13 -14.72
N ARG A 687 15.50 -31.14 -14.58
CA ARG A 687 16.37 -30.68 -15.66
C ARG A 687 17.80 -30.53 -15.14
N LEU A 688 18.75 -30.76 -16.04
CA LEU A 688 20.17 -30.58 -15.80
C LEU A 688 20.70 -29.53 -16.78
N TRP A 689 21.23 -28.45 -16.24
CA TRP A 689 21.72 -27.32 -17.01
C TRP A 689 23.24 -27.28 -16.96
N ASP A 690 23.84 -26.89 -18.07
CA ASP A 690 25.24 -26.48 -18.09
C ASP A 690 25.39 -25.14 -17.37
N ALA A 691 26.23 -25.09 -16.34
CA ALA A 691 26.37 -23.92 -15.47
C ALA A 691 27.07 -22.72 -16.15
N THR A 692 27.69 -22.93 -17.32
CA THR A 692 28.41 -21.87 -18.05
C THR A 692 27.57 -21.31 -19.20
N THR A 693 26.88 -22.17 -19.93
CA THR A 693 26.10 -21.82 -21.13
C THR A 693 24.61 -21.68 -20.87
N GLY A 694 24.09 -22.31 -19.81
CA GLY A 694 22.66 -22.35 -19.51
C GLY A 694 21.86 -23.31 -20.39
N ASN A 695 22.54 -24.11 -21.22
CA ASN A 695 21.88 -25.10 -22.05
C ASN A 695 21.34 -26.25 -21.20
N ASP A 696 20.13 -26.72 -21.53
CA ASP A 696 19.62 -27.97 -20.98
C ASP A 696 20.31 -29.15 -21.66
N ILE A 697 20.97 -29.99 -20.86
CA ILE A 697 21.84 -31.07 -21.33
C ILE A 697 21.02 -32.29 -21.80
N HIS A 698 19.98 -32.65 -21.05
CA HIS A 698 19.22 -33.89 -21.27
C HIS A 698 17.75 -33.65 -21.61
N GLY A 699 17.30 -32.40 -21.58
CA GLY A 699 15.88 -32.08 -21.60
C GLY A 699 15.17 -32.51 -20.30
N PRO A 700 13.83 -32.58 -20.31
CA PRO A 700 13.06 -32.96 -19.12
C PRO A 700 13.28 -34.44 -18.77
N MET A 701 14.03 -34.70 -17.70
CA MET A 701 14.26 -36.03 -17.15
C MET A 701 12.96 -36.55 -16.52
N ARG A 702 12.40 -37.61 -17.12
CA ARG A 702 11.09 -38.16 -16.76
C ARG A 702 11.24 -39.37 -15.83
N GLY A 703 10.47 -39.39 -14.75
CA GLY A 703 10.34 -40.58 -13.89
C GLY A 703 9.38 -40.37 -12.73
N HIS A 704 9.39 -39.18 -12.13
CA HIS A 704 8.36 -38.78 -11.17
C HIS A 704 7.04 -38.46 -11.88
N ILE A 705 5.93 -38.78 -11.20
CA ILE A 705 4.55 -38.56 -11.69
C ILE A 705 3.86 -37.36 -11.03
N ASN A 706 4.48 -36.82 -9.97
CA ASN A 706 4.00 -35.67 -9.19
C ASN A 706 5.20 -34.76 -8.85
N TYR A 707 4.98 -33.70 -8.08
CA TYR A 707 5.96 -32.64 -7.83
C TYR A 707 7.32 -33.19 -7.37
N VAL A 708 8.40 -32.69 -7.97
CA VAL A 708 9.76 -32.94 -7.47
C VAL A 708 10.07 -31.87 -6.45
N ASN A 709 10.09 -32.23 -5.17
CA ASN A 709 10.20 -31.28 -4.07
C ASN A 709 11.66 -30.94 -3.72
N CYS A 710 12.59 -31.86 -3.97
CA CYS A 710 14.01 -31.67 -3.63
C CYS A 710 14.93 -32.43 -4.58
N VAL A 711 16.10 -31.84 -4.90
CA VAL A 711 17.18 -32.46 -5.69
C VAL A 711 18.54 -32.21 -5.03
N ARG A 712 19.44 -33.21 -5.03
CA ARG A 712 20.80 -33.10 -4.46
C ARG A 712 21.83 -33.88 -5.29
N PHE A 713 22.98 -33.27 -5.57
CA PHE A 713 24.12 -33.99 -6.16
C PHE A 713 24.83 -34.85 -5.14
N SER A 714 25.40 -35.98 -5.58
CA SER A 714 26.43 -36.69 -4.84
C SER A 714 27.74 -35.87 -4.83
N ALA A 715 28.58 -36.07 -3.82
CA ALA A 715 29.81 -35.29 -3.68
C ALA A 715 30.85 -35.51 -4.79
N ASP A 716 30.78 -36.65 -5.49
CA ASP A 716 31.59 -36.93 -6.68
C ASP A 716 30.97 -36.36 -7.97
N GLY A 717 29.77 -35.78 -7.90
CA GLY A 717 29.03 -35.22 -9.04
C GLY A 717 28.52 -36.25 -10.05
N SER A 718 28.65 -37.55 -9.78
CA SER A 718 28.27 -38.61 -10.72
C SER A 718 26.78 -38.94 -10.69
N ALA A 719 26.13 -38.73 -9.56
CA ALA A 719 24.72 -39.06 -9.32
C ALA A 719 23.93 -37.85 -8.82
N LEU A 720 22.63 -37.85 -9.15
CA LEU A 720 21.64 -36.91 -8.63
C LEU A 720 20.58 -37.71 -7.85
N VAL A 721 20.17 -37.23 -6.69
CA VAL A 721 19.09 -37.82 -5.88
C VAL A 721 17.91 -36.86 -5.85
N SER A 722 16.70 -37.38 -6.02
CA SER A 722 15.46 -36.59 -6.01
C SER A 722 14.39 -37.18 -5.11
N GLY A 723 13.64 -36.30 -4.43
CA GLY A 723 12.47 -36.65 -3.63
C GLY A 723 11.20 -36.00 -4.20
N SER A 724 10.08 -36.74 -4.20
CA SER A 724 8.83 -36.29 -4.82
C SER A 724 7.59 -36.55 -3.98
N SER A 725 6.54 -35.75 -4.24
CA SER A 725 5.17 -35.97 -3.77
C SER A 725 4.54 -37.27 -4.30
N ASP A 726 5.17 -37.96 -5.24
CA ASP A 726 4.77 -39.33 -5.63
C ASP A 726 5.16 -40.41 -4.60
N GLY A 727 5.82 -40.01 -3.50
CA GLY A 727 6.25 -40.88 -2.42
C GLY A 727 7.53 -41.66 -2.71
N THR A 728 8.26 -41.30 -3.78
CA THR A 728 9.50 -41.99 -4.18
C THR A 728 10.75 -41.14 -3.98
N VAL A 729 11.85 -41.82 -3.67
CA VAL A 729 13.22 -41.27 -3.75
C VAL A 729 13.92 -41.97 -4.91
N ARG A 730 14.49 -41.21 -5.85
CA ARG A 730 15.13 -41.74 -7.06
C ARG A 730 16.55 -41.24 -7.20
N MET A 731 17.39 -42.06 -7.82
CA MET A 731 18.76 -41.74 -8.17
C MET A 731 18.90 -41.74 -9.69
N TRP A 732 19.67 -40.78 -10.21
CA TRP A 732 19.86 -40.50 -11.62
C TRP A 732 21.35 -40.41 -11.92
N ASP A 733 21.76 -40.88 -13.09
CA ASP A 733 23.12 -40.70 -13.59
C ASP A 733 23.22 -39.34 -14.28
N VAL A 734 24.17 -38.50 -13.83
CA VAL A 734 24.31 -37.11 -14.30
C VAL A 734 24.74 -37.06 -15.77
N ARG A 735 25.58 -38.01 -16.21
CA ARG A 735 26.12 -38.06 -17.57
C ARG A 735 25.08 -38.44 -18.62
N THR A 736 24.13 -39.28 -18.27
CA THR A 736 23.12 -39.83 -19.20
C THR A 736 21.72 -39.27 -18.98
N GLY A 737 21.45 -38.64 -17.85
CA GLY A 737 20.11 -38.15 -17.48
C GLY A 737 19.11 -39.28 -17.20
N GLN A 738 19.56 -40.53 -17.16
CA GLN A 738 18.69 -41.68 -16.93
C GLN A 738 18.57 -42.01 -15.45
N GLN A 739 17.39 -42.46 -15.04
CA GLN A 739 17.18 -43.00 -13.72
C GLN A 739 17.98 -44.30 -13.56
N THR A 740 18.88 -44.35 -12.60
CA THR A 740 19.64 -45.56 -12.28
C THR A 740 18.87 -46.45 -11.31
N LYS A 741 18.27 -45.86 -10.27
CA LYS A 741 17.62 -46.60 -9.18
C LYS A 741 16.40 -45.85 -8.63
N LYS A 742 15.41 -46.61 -8.16
CA LYS A 742 14.36 -46.12 -7.25
C LYS A 742 14.74 -46.60 -5.84
N LEU A 743 15.29 -45.70 -5.02
CA LEU A 743 15.84 -46.02 -3.69
C LEU A 743 14.73 -46.29 -2.67
N PHE A 744 13.59 -45.63 -2.80
CA PHE A 744 12.48 -45.78 -1.85
C PHE A 744 11.13 -45.52 -2.52
N GLN A 745 10.10 -46.18 -2.01
CA GLN A 745 8.70 -45.93 -2.34
C GLN A 745 7.84 -46.11 -1.08
N GLY A 746 7.16 -45.04 -0.68
CA GLY A 746 6.22 -45.01 0.43
C GLY A 746 4.86 -44.43 0.04
N ASN A 747 3.94 -44.39 1.00
CA ASN A 747 2.57 -43.91 0.80
C ASN A 747 2.38 -42.41 1.11
N SER A 748 3.45 -41.74 1.56
CA SER A 748 3.45 -40.33 1.95
C SER A 748 4.41 -39.52 1.07
N TRP A 749 4.16 -38.23 0.92
CA TRP A 749 4.97 -37.33 0.09
C TRP A 749 6.37 -37.16 0.68
N ILE A 750 7.40 -37.30 -0.15
CA ILE A 750 8.78 -36.99 0.24
C ILE A 750 8.98 -35.48 0.10
N THR A 751 9.32 -34.83 1.21
CA THR A 751 9.43 -33.36 1.29
C THR A 751 10.85 -32.89 1.00
N SER A 752 11.87 -33.58 1.52
CA SER A 752 13.27 -33.22 1.32
C SER A 752 14.19 -34.44 1.37
N VAL A 753 15.37 -34.31 0.76
CA VAL A 753 16.42 -35.33 0.72
C VAL A 753 17.78 -34.71 1.00
N GLY A 754 18.66 -35.45 1.67
CA GLY A 754 20.06 -35.11 1.88
C GLY A 754 20.95 -36.32 1.62
N ILE A 755 22.19 -36.11 1.22
CA ILE A 755 23.16 -37.17 0.91
C ILE A 755 24.46 -36.93 1.67
N SER A 756 25.12 -37.99 2.13
CA SER A 756 26.43 -37.90 2.77
C SER A 756 27.51 -37.60 1.73
N PHE A 757 28.62 -37.03 2.19
CA PHE A 757 29.77 -36.76 1.32
C PHE A 757 30.30 -38.03 0.63
N ASP A 758 30.23 -39.19 1.28
CA ASP A 758 30.64 -40.47 0.68
C ASP A 758 29.58 -41.13 -0.22
N GLY A 759 28.39 -40.53 -0.38
CA GLY A 759 27.27 -41.07 -1.16
C GLY A 759 26.63 -42.34 -0.59
N ARG A 760 27.09 -42.85 0.56
CA ARG A 760 26.63 -44.12 1.13
C ARG A 760 25.30 -44.00 1.85
N ARG A 761 24.97 -42.83 2.39
CA ARG A 761 23.74 -42.57 3.15
C ARG A 761 22.91 -41.50 2.46
N VAL A 762 21.62 -41.77 2.34
CA VAL A 762 20.62 -40.82 1.84
C VAL A 762 19.57 -40.65 2.93
N VAL A 763 19.42 -39.44 3.47
CA VAL A 763 18.35 -39.10 4.40
C VAL A 763 17.15 -38.57 3.61
N CYS A 764 15.94 -39.00 3.95
CA CYS A 764 14.71 -38.44 3.40
C CYS A 764 13.69 -38.16 4.49
N SER A 765 12.93 -37.09 4.31
CA SER A 765 11.80 -36.72 5.15
C SER A 765 10.49 -36.83 4.40
N SER A 766 9.41 -37.09 5.14
CA SER A 766 8.07 -37.19 4.58
C SER A 766 7.06 -36.31 5.31
N ARG A 767 5.96 -36.00 4.60
CA ARG A 767 4.89 -35.12 5.10
C ARG A 767 4.20 -35.67 6.35
N ASP A 768 4.21 -36.98 6.57
CA ASP A 768 3.66 -37.63 7.76
C ASP A 768 4.57 -37.52 9.02
N GLY A 769 5.66 -36.75 8.94
CA GLY A 769 6.54 -36.43 10.06
C GLY A 769 7.67 -37.44 10.28
N TRP A 770 7.84 -38.41 9.39
CA TRP A 770 8.87 -39.44 9.50
C TRP A 770 10.16 -39.05 8.78
N ILE A 771 11.28 -39.51 9.35
CA ILE A 771 12.61 -39.40 8.75
C ILE A 771 13.20 -40.80 8.59
N ARG A 772 13.87 -41.05 7.47
CA ARG A 772 14.55 -42.32 7.17
C ARG A 772 15.95 -42.05 6.66
N VAL A 773 16.89 -42.91 7.05
CA VAL A 773 18.24 -42.97 6.47
C VAL A 773 18.34 -44.25 5.65
N LEU A 774 18.62 -44.10 4.37
CA LEU A 774 18.69 -45.16 3.37
C LEU A 774 20.15 -45.40 2.97
N ASN A 775 20.45 -46.62 2.54
CA ASN A 775 21.70 -46.94 1.87
C ASN A 775 21.64 -46.43 0.43
N GLY A 776 22.56 -45.54 0.04
CA GLY A 776 22.60 -44.96 -1.31
C GLY A 776 22.87 -45.99 -2.42
N HIS A 777 23.46 -47.14 -2.10
CA HIS A 777 23.77 -48.19 -3.08
C HIS A 777 22.63 -49.21 -3.22
N THR A 778 22.04 -49.65 -2.10
CA THR A 778 21.05 -50.73 -2.09
C THR A 778 19.60 -50.24 -1.98
N GLY A 779 19.38 -49.03 -1.43
CA GLY A 779 18.05 -48.51 -1.09
C GLY A 779 17.51 -49.01 0.26
N ASP A 780 18.25 -49.90 0.95
CA ASP A 780 17.81 -50.45 2.23
C ASP A 780 17.72 -49.37 3.30
N THR A 781 16.71 -49.44 4.18
CA THR A 781 16.61 -48.54 5.32
C THR A 781 17.68 -48.92 6.35
N LEU A 782 18.67 -48.05 6.53
CA LEU A 782 19.75 -48.19 7.52
C LEU A 782 19.26 -47.77 8.91
N VAL A 783 18.52 -46.66 9.00
CA VAL A 783 18.01 -46.10 10.26
C VAL A 783 16.60 -45.55 10.05
N GLY A 784 15.72 -45.86 10.99
CA GLY A 784 14.33 -45.40 11.00
C GLY A 784 13.32 -46.50 10.65
N PRO A 785 12.03 -46.14 10.58
CA PRO A 785 11.52 -44.78 10.48
C PRO A 785 11.53 -44.04 11.84
N ILE A 786 12.12 -42.84 11.86
CA ILE A 786 12.32 -42.02 13.07
C ILE A 786 11.10 -41.11 13.23
N LYS A 787 10.35 -41.27 14.33
CA LYS A 787 9.23 -40.40 14.69
C LYS A 787 9.67 -39.40 15.76
N GLY A 788 10.38 -38.38 15.30
CA GLY A 788 10.93 -37.32 16.15
C GLY A 788 10.02 -36.11 16.28
N HIS A 789 9.47 -35.67 15.15
CA HIS A 789 8.61 -34.51 15.06
C HIS A 789 7.13 -34.89 15.22
N THR A 790 6.34 -33.97 15.77
CA THR A 790 4.88 -34.17 15.96
C THR A 790 4.07 -33.81 14.72
N ASN A 791 4.69 -33.12 13.75
CA ASN A 791 4.06 -32.61 12.53
C ASN A 791 5.01 -32.73 11.31
N TRP A 792 4.63 -32.13 10.18
CA TRP A 792 5.32 -32.29 8.89
C TRP A 792 6.79 -31.85 8.94
N VAL A 793 7.70 -32.68 8.45
CA VAL A 793 9.11 -32.30 8.30
C VAL A 793 9.30 -31.67 6.92
N HIS A 794 9.66 -30.39 6.87
CA HIS A 794 9.81 -29.66 5.62
C HIS A 794 11.18 -29.85 4.97
N SER A 795 12.25 -29.88 5.78
CA SER A 795 13.62 -29.94 5.28
C SER A 795 14.51 -30.84 6.12
N VAL A 796 15.42 -31.56 5.45
CA VAL A 796 16.50 -32.34 6.07
C VAL A 796 17.81 -32.08 5.35
N GLU A 797 18.90 -32.06 6.10
CA GLU A 797 20.25 -31.93 5.53
C GLU A 797 21.25 -32.74 6.36
N MET A 798 22.25 -33.34 5.70
CA MET A 798 23.25 -34.18 6.34
C MET A 798 24.58 -33.42 6.43
N TRP A 799 25.28 -33.55 7.56
CA TRP A 799 26.64 -33.01 7.68
C TRP A 799 27.61 -33.72 6.75
N THR A 800 28.70 -33.02 6.42
CA THR A 800 29.82 -33.57 5.66
C THR A 800 30.45 -34.79 6.35
N ASP A 801 30.32 -34.90 7.69
CA ASP A 801 30.77 -36.05 8.46
C ASP A 801 29.99 -37.34 8.16
N GLY A 802 28.77 -37.25 7.60
CA GLY A 802 27.88 -38.40 7.35
C GLY A 802 27.40 -39.12 8.61
N VAL A 803 27.66 -38.54 9.80
CA VAL A 803 27.31 -39.08 11.12
C VAL A 803 26.12 -38.34 11.69
N ARG A 804 25.92 -37.06 11.37
CA ARG A 804 24.79 -36.26 11.87
C ARG A 804 23.94 -35.71 10.75
N PHE A 805 22.66 -35.49 11.04
CA PHE A 805 21.76 -34.76 10.15
C PHE A 805 20.82 -33.87 10.94
N VAL A 806 20.31 -32.83 10.29
CA VAL A 806 19.38 -31.86 10.85
C VAL A 806 18.02 -31.97 10.17
N SER A 807 16.95 -31.68 10.90
CA SER A 807 15.59 -31.56 10.37
C SER A 807 14.88 -30.32 10.89
N GLY A 808 14.08 -29.70 10.02
CA GLY A 808 13.17 -28.60 10.34
C GLY A 808 11.71 -29.00 10.07
N SER A 809 10.80 -28.59 10.94
CA SER A 809 9.41 -29.08 10.96
C SER A 809 8.38 -28.00 11.24
N ASP A 810 7.15 -28.31 10.85
CA ASP A 810 5.91 -27.58 11.17
C ASP A 810 5.60 -27.59 12.67
N ASP A 811 6.25 -28.47 13.44
CA ASP A 811 6.22 -28.45 14.92
C ASP A 811 7.07 -27.33 15.55
N LYS A 812 7.63 -26.45 14.71
CA LYS A 812 8.39 -25.25 15.11
C LYS A 812 9.73 -25.56 15.78
N SER A 813 10.27 -26.75 15.57
CA SER A 813 11.57 -27.17 16.10
C SER A 813 12.58 -27.49 15.00
N VAL A 814 13.84 -27.15 15.26
CA VAL A 814 15.00 -27.68 14.53
C VAL A 814 15.63 -28.77 15.39
N ARG A 815 15.81 -29.97 14.84
CA ARG A 815 16.36 -31.12 15.59
C ARG A 815 17.58 -31.69 14.92
N ILE A 816 18.55 -32.07 15.72
CA ILE A 816 19.80 -32.69 15.28
C ILE A 816 19.78 -34.14 15.71
N TRP A 817 20.14 -35.01 14.79
CA TRP A 817 20.03 -36.45 14.92
C TRP A 817 21.37 -37.11 14.68
N ASP A 818 21.57 -38.22 15.39
CA ASP A 818 22.62 -39.16 15.07
C ASP A 818 22.17 -40.07 13.93
N GLY A 819 22.86 -39.98 12.79
CA GLY A 819 22.60 -40.70 11.55
C GLY A 819 22.95 -42.18 11.58
N GLN A 820 23.56 -42.70 12.65
CA GLN A 820 23.85 -44.12 12.84
C GLN A 820 22.81 -44.81 13.72
N THR A 821 22.32 -44.12 14.74
CA THR A 821 21.43 -44.67 15.76
C THR A 821 19.99 -44.17 15.64
N GLY A 822 19.77 -43.04 14.96
CA GLY A 822 18.47 -42.37 14.87
C GLY A 822 18.03 -41.68 16.15
N LYS A 823 18.93 -41.54 17.13
CA LYS A 823 18.66 -40.83 18.38
C LYS A 823 18.79 -39.32 18.18
N GLN A 824 17.95 -38.58 18.89
CA GLN A 824 18.02 -37.12 18.93
C GLN A 824 19.23 -36.68 19.76
N ALA A 825 20.10 -35.87 19.16
CA ALA A 825 21.31 -35.34 19.80
C ALA A 825 21.06 -33.97 20.44
N ALA A 826 20.35 -33.08 19.77
CA ALA A 826 20.02 -31.75 20.27
C ALA A 826 18.69 -31.24 19.67
N VAL A 827 18.08 -30.27 20.34
CA VAL A 827 16.87 -29.57 19.90
C VAL A 827 17.10 -28.07 20.01
N CYS A 828 16.83 -27.36 18.93
CA CYS A 828 16.89 -25.91 18.89
C CYS A 828 15.45 -25.38 18.86
N ILE A 829 15.02 -24.78 19.97
CA ILE A 829 13.70 -24.17 20.19
C ILE A 829 13.93 -22.81 20.84
N GLU A 830 13.09 -21.83 20.54
CA GLU A 830 13.10 -20.53 21.23
C GLU A 830 12.43 -20.63 22.61
N ASP A 831 13.08 -20.07 23.65
CA ASP A 831 12.52 -19.99 25.00
C ASP A 831 11.41 -18.93 25.13
N ASP A 832 11.32 -17.99 24.18
CA ASP A 832 10.38 -16.86 24.22
C ASP A 832 9.17 -17.10 23.32
N ARG A 833 7.95 -16.92 23.86
CA ARG A 833 6.68 -17.27 23.19
C ARG A 833 6.26 -16.29 22.09
N SER A 834 7.07 -15.27 21.81
CA SER A 834 6.76 -14.15 20.93
C SER A 834 7.01 -14.44 19.45
N TYR A 835 7.95 -15.32 19.10
CA TYR A 835 8.29 -15.70 17.72
C TYR A 835 8.34 -17.22 17.59
N ASN A 836 7.26 -17.82 17.07
CA ASN A 836 7.10 -19.28 17.08
C ASN A 836 6.39 -19.74 15.79
N ALA A 837 7.18 -19.91 14.72
CA ALA A 837 6.72 -20.24 13.37
C ALA A 837 7.31 -21.56 12.84
N CYS A 838 6.68 -22.10 11.80
CA CYS A 838 7.07 -23.36 11.18
C CYS A 838 8.43 -23.24 10.47
N VAL A 839 9.29 -24.26 10.57
CA VAL A 839 10.61 -24.25 9.94
C VAL A 839 10.51 -24.88 8.55
N LEU A 840 10.76 -24.08 7.51
CA LEU A 840 10.61 -24.48 6.11
C LEU A 840 11.91 -25.00 5.49
N SER A 841 13.06 -24.46 5.90
CA SER A 841 14.38 -24.87 5.39
C SER A 841 15.40 -24.94 6.51
N VAL A 842 16.33 -25.90 6.41
CA VAL A 842 17.50 -26.02 7.30
C VAL A 842 18.76 -26.25 6.46
N CYS A 843 19.90 -25.78 6.95
CA CYS A 843 21.21 -26.01 6.35
C CYS A 843 22.29 -26.12 7.42
N VAL A 844 23.35 -26.88 7.14
CA VAL A 844 24.48 -27.10 8.06
C VAL A 844 25.71 -26.34 7.62
N SER A 845 26.49 -25.84 8.59
CA SER A 845 27.75 -25.15 8.29
C SER A 845 28.85 -26.13 7.86
N PRO A 846 29.67 -25.79 6.84
CA PRO A 846 30.81 -26.62 6.44
C PRO A 846 31.97 -26.63 7.44
N ILE A 847 32.12 -25.55 8.22
CA ILE A 847 33.31 -25.26 9.04
C ILE A 847 33.12 -25.51 10.54
N GLY A 848 31.89 -25.71 11.00
CA GLY A 848 31.58 -25.82 12.42
C GLY A 848 30.23 -26.48 12.69
N PRO A 849 29.88 -26.72 13.96
CA PRO A 849 28.63 -27.36 14.32
C PRO A 849 27.46 -26.37 14.26
N TYR A 850 27.41 -25.45 13.30
CA TYR A 850 26.35 -24.44 13.21
C TYR A 850 25.25 -24.87 12.25
N VAL A 851 24.02 -24.43 12.53
CA VAL A 851 22.83 -24.71 11.72
C VAL A 851 22.12 -23.41 11.40
N ALA A 852 21.69 -23.22 10.16
CA ALA A 852 20.81 -22.13 9.76
C ALA A 852 19.38 -22.66 9.53
N SER A 853 18.38 -21.88 9.89
CA SER A 853 16.97 -22.19 9.66
C SER A 853 16.23 -21.01 9.02
N GLY A 854 15.36 -21.30 8.04
CA GLY A 854 14.40 -20.36 7.47
C GLY A 854 12.97 -20.72 7.88
N CYS A 855 12.20 -19.73 8.30
CA CYS A 855 10.90 -19.91 8.94
C CYS A 855 9.74 -19.31 8.14
N TYR A 856 8.53 -19.77 8.45
CA TYR A 856 7.28 -19.33 7.83
C TYR A 856 6.94 -17.85 8.12
N ASP A 857 7.39 -17.30 9.24
CA ASP A 857 7.19 -15.90 9.62
C ASP A 857 8.20 -14.92 8.99
N GLY A 858 8.99 -15.41 8.02
CA GLY A 858 10.01 -14.61 7.35
C GLY A 858 11.33 -14.52 8.11
N THR A 859 11.50 -15.26 9.22
CA THR A 859 12.73 -15.21 10.01
C THR A 859 13.82 -16.18 9.52
N VAL A 860 15.08 -15.75 9.66
CA VAL A 860 16.29 -16.57 9.51
C VAL A 860 17.08 -16.56 10.82
N CYS A 861 17.40 -17.74 11.33
CA CYS A 861 18.13 -17.93 12.58
C CYS A 861 19.34 -18.84 12.37
N VAL A 862 20.42 -18.60 13.14
CA VAL A 862 21.60 -19.45 13.21
C VAL A 862 21.74 -20.00 14.64
N TRP A 863 21.97 -21.31 14.74
CA TRP A 863 21.97 -22.09 15.97
C TRP A 863 23.32 -22.77 16.19
N ASP A 864 23.67 -22.92 17.47
CA ASP A 864 24.71 -23.84 17.92
C ASP A 864 24.15 -25.27 17.86
N GLY A 865 24.71 -26.11 17.00
CA GLY A 865 24.28 -27.48 16.81
C GLY A 865 24.83 -28.48 17.84
N GLN A 866 25.64 -28.05 18.81
CA GLN A 866 25.99 -28.85 19.98
C GLN A 866 25.04 -28.58 21.14
N ILE A 867 24.74 -27.30 21.39
CA ILE A 867 24.00 -26.86 22.58
C ILE A 867 22.51 -26.62 22.28
N GLY A 868 22.15 -26.36 21.03
CA GLY A 868 20.78 -26.03 20.59
C GLY A 868 20.37 -24.58 20.85
N LYS A 869 21.32 -23.70 21.19
CA LYS A 869 21.06 -22.27 21.47
C LYS A 869 21.17 -21.41 20.21
N ARG A 870 20.32 -20.37 20.10
CA ARG A 870 20.38 -19.38 19.02
C ARG A 870 21.63 -18.50 19.19
N ILE A 871 22.45 -18.41 18.15
CA ILE A 871 23.67 -17.60 18.09
C ILE A 871 23.40 -16.27 17.39
N LEU A 872 22.63 -16.29 16.29
CA LEU A 872 22.30 -15.11 15.49
C LEU A 872 20.85 -15.17 15.02
N GLY A 873 20.20 -14.01 14.94
CA GLY A 873 18.82 -13.85 14.52
C GLY A 873 17.88 -13.45 15.67
N PRO A 874 16.63 -13.07 15.35
CA PRO A 874 15.96 -13.27 14.06
C PRO A 874 16.33 -12.22 13.00
N LEU A 875 16.91 -12.68 11.89
CA LEU A 875 17.06 -11.88 10.66
C LEU A 875 15.75 -11.97 9.87
N ARG A 876 15.37 -10.95 9.08
CA ARG A 876 14.01 -10.90 8.49
C ARG A 876 13.97 -10.66 6.99
N HIS A 877 13.13 -11.44 6.33
CA HIS A 877 12.48 -11.14 5.05
C HIS A 877 11.10 -10.50 5.29
N THR A 878 10.48 -9.95 4.24
CA THR A 878 9.10 -9.40 4.33
C THR A 878 8.02 -10.46 4.13
N ASP A 879 8.42 -11.66 3.69
CA ASP A 879 7.55 -12.83 3.53
C ASP A 879 8.34 -14.09 3.93
N LEU A 880 7.66 -15.23 3.96
CA LEU A 880 8.16 -16.53 4.40
C LEU A 880 9.47 -16.96 3.69
N VAL A 881 10.38 -17.59 4.42
CA VAL A 881 11.70 -18.01 3.90
C VAL A 881 11.65 -19.45 3.44
N TYR A 882 11.72 -19.67 2.13
CA TYR A 882 11.65 -21.00 1.52
C TYR A 882 12.98 -21.76 1.55
N GLY A 883 14.12 -21.06 1.52
CA GLY A 883 15.43 -21.68 1.40
C GLY A 883 16.52 -20.93 2.15
N VAL A 884 17.43 -21.67 2.78
CA VAL A 884 18.66 -21.15 3.40
C VAL A 884 19.87 -22.02 3.03
N HIS A 885 21.05 -21.42 2.91
CA HIS A 885 22.30 -22.15 2.68
C HIS A 885 23.53 -21.40 3.21
N PHE A 886 24.50 -22.09 3.79
CA PHE A 886 25.80 -21.50 4.15
C PHE A 886 26.70 -21.33 2.92
N SER A 887 27.56 -20.31 2.94
CA SER A 887 28.68 -20.23 2.03
C SER A 887 29.70 -21.34 2.30
N PRO A 888 30.48 -21.81 1.30
CA PRO A 888 31.46 -22.88 1.49
C PRO A 888 32.54 -22.58 2.55
N ASP A 889 32.88 -21.30 2.73
CA ASP A 889 33.81 -20.82 3.75
C ASP A 889 33.14 -20.58 5.13
N GLY A 890 31.81 -20.76 5.22
CA GLY A 890 31.01 -20.55 6.43
C GLY A 890 30.88 -19.10 6.91
N SER A 891 31.36 -18.12 6.14
CA SER A 891 31.34 -16.71 6.52
C SER A 891 29.98 -16.02 6.27
N HIS A 892 29.15 -16.58 5.38
CA HIS A 892 27.86 -16.01 5.01
C HIS A 892 26.74 -17.05 5.02
N VAL A 893 25.50 -16.59 5.23
CA VAL A 893 24.27 -17.35 4.97
C VAL A 893 23.52 -16.66 3.84
N VAL A 894 23.06 -17.43 2.85
CA VAL A 894 22.12 -16.94 1.84
C VAL A 894 20.72 -17.46 2.14
N SER A 895 19.71 -16.61 1.96
CA SER A 895 18.30 -16.99 2.10
C SER A 895 17.45 -16.50 0.94
N CYS A 896 16.37 -17.21 0.64
CA CYS A 896 15.39 -16.82 -0.37
C CYS A 896 13.96 -16.88 0.17
N SER A 897 13.10 -16.00 -0.31
CA SER A 897 11.76 -15.77 0.26
C SER A 897 10.66 -15.65 -0.80
N GLY A 898 9.41 -15.78 -0.35
CA GLY A 898 8.20 -15.41 -1.08
C GLY A 898 8.17 -13.95 -1.54
N ASP A 899 8.95 -13.07 -0.88
CA ASP A 899 9.11 -11.66 -1.27
C ASP A 899 9.89 -11.47 -2.59
N GLY A 900 10.36 -12.58 -3.19
CA GLY A 900 11.09 -12.59 -4.46
C GLY A 900 12.54 -12.11 -4.36
N THR A 901 13.09 -12.03 -3.14
CA THR A 901 14.47 -11.62 -2.90
C THR A 901 15.37 -12.78 -2.47
N VAL A 902 16.65 -12.65 -2.81
CA VAL A 902 17.75 -13.43 -2.22
C VAL A 902 18.61 -12.50 -1.37
N ARG A 903 18.79 -12.82 -0.09
CA ARG A 903 19.57 -12.01 0.86
C ARG A 903 20.80 -12.75 1.33
N PHE A 904 21.89 -12.01 1.51
CA PHE A 904 23.16 -12.50 2.03
C PHE A 904 23.39 -11.88 3.41
N TRP A 905 23.66 -12.73 4.39
CA TRP A 905 23.86 -12.39 5.78
C TRP A 905 25.29 -12.69 6.18
N ASP A 906 26.01 -11.70 6.68
CA ASP A 906 27.35 -11.91 7.23
C ASP A 906 27.24 -12.60 8.60
N VAL A 907 27.89 -13.76 8.73
CA VAL A 907 27.95 -14.58 9.94
C VAL A 907 29.39 -14.84 10.40
N SER A 908 30.36 -14.13 9.84
CA SER A 908 31.81 -14.31 10.09
C SER A 908 32.21 -14.10 11.56
N SER A 909 31.45 -13.28 12.30
CA SER A 909 31.68 -12.98 13.72
C SER A 909 31.43 -14.16 14.66
N ILE A 910 30.80 -15.24 14.21
CA ILE A 910 30.46 -16.41 15.02
C ILE A 910 31.72 -17.25 15.38
N GLY A 911 32.82 -17.12 14.61
CA GLY A 911 34.05 -17.90 14.78
C GLY A 911 35.12 -17.33 15.72
N THR A 912 34.99 -16.08 16.19
CA THR A 912 35.97 -15.44 17.10
C THR A 912 35.48 -15.57 18.54
N GLY A 913 35.83 -16.65 19.23
CA GLY A 913 35.42 -16.89 20.61
C GLY A 913 35.95 -15.86 21.61
N GLY A 914 35.08 -15.45 22.55
CA GLY A 914 35.47 -15.02 23.90
C GLY A 914 34.95 -13.66 24.38
N GLN A 915 33.73 -13.60 24.91
CA GLN A 915 33.44 -13.13 26.29
C GLN A 915 31.93 -13.16 26.56
N GLU A 916 31.56 -13.73 27.70
CA GLU A 916 30.21 -13.66 28.28
C GLU A 916 29.72 -12.20 28.31
N GLN A 917 28.69 -11.89 27.53
CA GLN A 917 27.84 -10.74 27.80
C GLN A 917 26.65 -11.24 28.63
N GLY A 918 26.74 -11.03 29.93
CA GLY A 918 25.62 -11.21 30.83
C GLY A 918 24.44 -10.36 30.38
N LEU A 919 23.29 -11.01 30.17
CA LEU A 919 22.00 -10.36 29.96
C LEU A 919 21.63 -9.56 31.22
N PRO A 920 21.27 -8.27 31.14
CA PRO A 920 20.49 -7.64 32.17
C PRO A 920 19.04 -8.12 32.09
N ASP A 921 18.51 -8.45 33.26
CA ASP A 921 17.16 -8.92 33.55
C ASP A 921 16.08 -8.02 32.90
N MET A 922 15.39 -8.52 31.88
CA MET A 922 14.24 -7.86 31.24
C MET A 922 12.97 -8.12 32.08
N GLY A 923 12.91 -7.45 33.23
CA GLY A 923 11.73 -7.41 34.08
C GLY A 923 10.69 -6.36 33.64
N ARG A 924 9.50 -6.85 33.25
CA ARG A 924 8.17 -6.19 33.29
C ARG A 924 7.81 -5.18 32.18
N TYR A 925 7.22 -5.69 31.11
CA TYR A 925 6.09 -5.01 30.44
C TYR A 925 4.80 -5.32 31.23
N ARG A 926 4.20 -4.30 31.86
CA ARG A 926 2.87 -4.38 32.45
C ARG A 926 1.84 -4.05 31.37
N SER A 927 0.99 -5.03 31.06
CA SER A 927 -0.27 -4.83 30.36
C SER A 927 -1.27 -4.09 31.25
N TYR A 928 -2.00 -3.15 30.66
CA TYR A 928 -3.13 -2.46 31.27
C TYR A 928 -4.37 -3.36 31.20
N TYR A 929 -4.81 -3.91 32.34
CA TYR A 929 -6.23 -4.15 32.66
C TYR A 929 -6.40 -4.22 34.20
N ASN A 930 -7.47 -3.59 34.70
CA ASN A 930 -7.79 -3.28 36.09
C ASN A 930 -7.96 -4.48 37.04
N SER A 931 -7.46 -4.34 38.29
CA SER A 931 -8.24 -4.52 39.55
C SER A 931 -7.37 -4.34 40.82
N SER A 932 -7.81 -3.49 41.75
CA SER A 932 -7.21 -3.09 43.05
C SER A 932 -7.33 -4.18 44.16
N PRO A 933 -6.99 -3.92 45.46
CA PRO A 933 -5.65 -3.70 46.04
C PRO A 933 -5.41 -4.51 47.37
N VAL A 934 -4.18 -4.95 47.69
CA VAL A 934 -3.79 -5.22 49.09
C VAL A 934 -2.27 -5.03 49.32
N GLY A 935 -1.92 -4.09 50.21
CA GLY A 935 -0.98 -4.30 51.33
C GLY A 935 0.54 -4.20 51.13
N SER A 936 1.13 -3.15 51.76
CA SER A 936 2.40 -3.12 52.54
C SER A 936 3.73 -3.47 51.83
N SER A 937 4.89 -2.84 52.07
CA SER A 937 5.33 -1.75 52.95
C SER A 937 6.84 -1.52 52.69
N ILE A 938 7.28 -0.25 52.71
CA ILE A 938 8.50 0.27 53.41
C ILE A 938 9.89 -0.13 52.82
N SER A 939 10.55 0.78 52.07
CA SER A 939 11.72 1.64 52.46
C SER A 939 13.08 1.01 52.10
N SER A 940 14.21 1.66 51.80
CA SER A 940 14.67 3.06 51.64
C SER A 940 16.19 3.00 51.33
N GLY A 941 16.74 4.03 50.67
CA GLY A 941 18.19 4.38 50.71
C GLY A 941 18.82 4.55 49.32
N THR A 942 18.87 5.74 48.72
CA THR A 942 19.78 6.92 48.89
C THR A 942 21.23 6.76 48.40
N GLY A 943 21.46 7.15 47.13
CA GLY A 943 22.54 8.02 46.60
C GLY A 943 23.97 7.48 46.45
N PRO A 944 24.91 8.22 45.80
CA PRO A 944 24.75 9.38 44.91
C PRO A 944 25.48 9.25 43.54
N GLU A 945 25.32 10.29 42.73
CA GLU A 945 25.90 10.54 41.40
C GLU A 945 27.44 10.45 41.33
N SER A 946 27.96 9.99 40.18
CA SER A 946 29.20 10.55 39.63
C SER A 946 29.23 10.44 38.11
N THR A 947 29.65 11.55 37.50
CA THR A 947 29.80 11.85 36.09
C THR A 947 31.15 11.35 35.54
N ASN A 948 31.18 10.78 34.33
CA ASN A 948 31.98 11.27 33.19
C ASN A 948 32.20 10.23 32.06
N CYS A 949 31.87 10.70 30.85
CA CYS A 949 32.59 10.62 29.58
C CYS A 949 33.07 9.28 28.97
N SER A 950 32.41 8.95 27.85
CA SER A 950 32.98 8.59 26.54
C SER A 950 33.99 7.43 26.45
N SER A 951 33.53 6.31 25.88
CA SER A 951 34.26 5.66 24.79
C SER A 951 33.28 4.93 23.86
N SER A 952 33.40 5.24 22.58
CA SER A 952 32.71 4.64 21.44
C SER A 952 33.28 3.26 21.12
N GLY A 953 32.42 2.25 21.03
CA GLY A 953 32.68 0.92 20.45
C GLY A 953 31.38 0.33 19.89
N PRO A 954 31.40 -0.42 18.78
CA PRO A 954 30.23 -0.61 17.93
C PRO A 954 29.31 -1.68 18.50
N THR A 955 28.16 -1.28 19.04
CA THR A 955 27.00 -2.17 19.09
C THR A 955 26.54 -2.36 17.65
N SER A 956 26.45 -3.61 17.17
CA SER A 956 25.94 -3.89 15.83
C SER A 956 24.52 -3.33 15.72
N ASP A 957 24.36 -2.23 14.97
CA ASP A 957 23.09 -1.53 14.80
C ASP A 957 22.13 -2.39 13.98
N LEU A 958 21.37 -3.24 14.67
CA LEU A 958 20.23 -3.95 14.10
C LEU A 958 19.12 -2.93 13.83
N TRP A 959 18.81 -2.72 12.56
CA TRP A 959 17.68 -1.91 12.12
C TRP A 959 16.54 -2.81 11.71
N SER A 960 15.32 -2.40 12.05
CA SER A 960 14.11 -3.11 11.65
C SER A 960 13.15 -2.17 10.92
N LEU A 961 12.34 -2.72 10.03
CA LEU A 961 11.25 -2.00 9.37
C LEU A 961 9.94 -2.40 10.04
N ASP A 962 9.20 -1.43 10.57
CA ASP A 962 7.86 -1.70 11.13
C ASP A 962 6.77 -1.76 10.03
N GLU A 963 5.55 -2.14 10.41
CA GLU A 963 4.41 -2.26 9.48
C GLU A 963 4.03 -0.91 8.83
N ASP A 964 4.26 0.19 9.55
CA ASP A 964 3.97 1.55 9.09
C ASP A 964 5.06 2.10 8.14
N GLY A 965 6.18 1.40 8.01
CA GLY A 965 7.29 1.71 7.11
C GLY A 965 8.42 2.52 7.74
N TRP A 966 8.49 2.60 9.05
CA TRP A 966 9.58 3.25 9.76
C TRP A 966 10.75 2.29 9.91
N VAL A 967 11.94 2.78 9.57
CA VAL A 967 13.19 2.14 9.97
C VAL A 967 13.49 2.56 11.40
N VAL A 968 13.57 1.57 12.29
CA VAL A 968 13.75 1.75 13.72
C VAL A 968 15.07 1.12 14.15
N ASP A 969 15.83 1.84 14.98
CA ASP A 969 17.08 1.34 15.55
C ASP A 969 16.86 0.41 16.75
N SER A 970 17.94 -0.10 17.32
CA SER A 970 17.94 -0.98 18.50
C SER A 970 17.36 -0.34 19.78
N ARG A 971 17.21 1.00 19.81
CA ARG A 971 16.66 1.77 20.93
C ARG A 971 15.20 2.15 20.70
N GLY A 972 14.59 1.73 19.60
CA GLY A 972 13.22 2.10 19.23
C GLY A 972 13.11 3.50 18.59
N GLN A 973 14.22 4.13 18.20
CA GLN A 973 14.22 5.45 17.57
C GLN A 973 13.89 5.35 16.08
N ARG A 974 12.94 6.17 15.62
CA ARG A 974 12.52 6.21 14.20
C ARG A 974 13.50 7.04 13.38
N LEU A 975 14.28 6.37 12.54
CA LEU A 975 15.36 7.02 11.77
C LEU A 975 14.82 7.65 10.49
N VAL A 976 14.08 6.88 9.69
CA VAL A 976 13.57 7.30 8.39
C VAL A 976 12.30 6.54 8.05
N TRP A 977 11.36 7.19 7.36
CA TRP A 977 10.20 6.54 6.78
C TRP A 977 10.50 6.12 5.34
N VAL A 978 10.20 4.85 5.00
CA VAL A 978 10.43 4.27 3.68
C VAL A 978 9.08 4.02 2.98
N PRO A 979 8.88 4.58 1.76
CA PRO A 979 7.68 4.34 0.98
C PRO A 979 7.43 2.86 0.70
N SER A 980 6.15 2.45 0.69
CA SER A 980 5.73 1.04 0.57
C SER A 980 6.31 0.32 -0.65
N ASP A 981 6.41 1.01 -1.79
CA ASP A 981 6.96 0.49 -3.03
C ASP A 981 8.46 0.16 -2.99
N LEU A 982 9.19 0.68 -2.00
CA LEU A 982 10.63 0.41 -1.81
C LEU A 982 10.93 -0.53 -0.65
N ARG A 983 9.95 -0.89 0.18
CA ARG A 983 10.16 -1.66 1.43
C ARG A 983 10.72 -3.06 1.19
N THR A 984 10.20 -3.76 0.19
CA THR A 984 10.67 -5.12 -0.18
C THR A 984 12.08 -5.09 -0.77
N SER A 985 12.45 -3.97 -1.37
CA SER A 985 13.76 -3.73 -1.99
C SER A 985 14.73 -3.02 -1.04
N LEU A 986 14.38 -2.82 0.23
CA LEU A 986 15.23 -2.11 1.19
C LEU A 986 16.30 -3.03 1.81
N VAL A 987 17.56 -2.63 1.69
CA VAL A 987 18.69 -3.30 2.34
C VAL A 987 18.89 -2.71 3.73
N LEU A 988 18.66 -3.51 4.76
CA LEU A 988 18.90 -3.16 6.17
C LEU A 988 20.08 -3.97 6.73
N PRO A 989 20.92 -3.37 7.60
CA PRO A 989 21.92 -4.13 8.36
C PRO A 989 21.26 -5.28 9.14
N PRO A 990 21.84 -6.50 9.18
CA PRO A 990 23.18 -6.88 8.73
C PRO A 990 23.23 -7.48 7.30
N THR A 991 22.23 -7.20 6.45
CA THR A 991 22.22 -7.69 5.06
C THR A 991 23.43 -7.11 4.29
N SER A 992 24.37 -7.96 3.88
CA SER A 992 25.57 -7.54 3.15
C SER A 992 25.28 -7.32 1.66
N LEU A 993 24.37 -8.12 1.10
CA LEU A 993 23.95 -8.06 -0.30
C LEU A 993 22.49 -8.53 -0.44
N MET A 994 21.75 -7.92 -1.37
CA MET A 994 20.40 -8.35 -1.73
C MET A 994 20.23 -8.35 -3.23
N VAL A 995 19.61 -9.41 -3.73
CA VAL A 995 19.25 -9.60 -5.12
C VAL A 995 17.73 -9.59 -5.22
N ALA A 996 17.19 -8.70 -6.04
CA ALA A 996 15.76 -8.59 -6.30
C ALA A 996 15.52 -8.25 -7.78
N PRO A 997 14.49 -8.81 -8.44
CA PRO A 997 14.17 -8.52 -9.84
C PRO A 997 13.89 -7.02 -10.11
N GLN A 998 13.41 -6.29 -9.10
CA GLN A 998 13.13 -4.85 -9.17
C GLN A 998 14.38 -3.96 -8.92
N GLY A 999 15.51 -4.57 -8.55
CA GLY A 999 16.69 -3.87 -8.03
C GLY A 999 16.65 -3.71 -6.51
N TYR A 1000 17.70 -3.12 -5.94
CA TYR A 1000 17.78 -2.85 -4.49
C TYR A 1000 17.70 -1.35 -4.22
N CYS A 1001 17.38 -1.00 -2.97
CA CYS A 1001 17.45 0.31 -2.37
C CYS A 1001 18.29 0.20 -1.10
N LYS A 1002 19.46 0.84 -1.07
CA LYS A 1002 20.33 0.94 0.09
C LYS A 1002 20.27 2.36 0.63
N LEU A 1003 20.31 2.47 1.96
CA LEU A 1003 20.42 3.77 2.63
C LEU A 1003 21.89 4.04 2.90
N GLU A 1004 22.46 5.05 2.25
CA GLU A 1004 23.82 5.54 2.58
C GLU A 1004 23.73 6.49 3.77
N THR A 1005 24.39 6.12 4.88
CA THR A 1005 24.19 6.70 6.22
C THR A 1005 25.21 7.76 6.63
N GLU A 1006 26.21 7.99 5.79
CA GLU A 1006 27.30 8.91 6.09
C GLU A 1006 26.82 10.36 6.17
N GLY A 1007 27.08 11.01 7.31
CA GLY A 1007 26.78 12.43 7.51
C GLY A 1007 25.30 12.76 7.74
N TRP A 1008 24.48 11.80 8.16
CA TRP A 1008 23.05 12.02 8.42
C TRP A 1008 22.79 13.03 9.53
N LYS A 1009 21.93 13.99 9.21
CA LYS A 1009 21.36 14.96 10.13
C LYS A 1009 19.94 14.54 10.46
N ILE A 1010 19.80 13.66 11.45
CA ILE A 1010 18.54 13.19 12.02
C ILE A 1010 18.57 13.32 13.55
N GLY A 1011 17.47 12.98 14.22
CA GLY A 1011 17.33 13.13 15.66
C GLY A 1011 17.39 14.60 16.02
N GLU A 1012 18.20 14.99 17.01
CA GLU A 1012 18.37 16.38 17.45
C GLU A 1012 19.06 17.27 16.40
N LYS A 1013 19.79 16.68 15.44
CA LYS A 1013 20.54 17.43 14.40
C LYS A 1013 19.73 17.68 13.13
N TRP A 1014 18.46 17.26 13.09
CA TRP A 1014 17.61 17.39 11.90
C TRP A 1014 17.45 18.86 11.47
N THR A 1015 17.54 19.80 12.42
CA THR A 1015 17.44 21.24 12.12
C THR A 1015 18.59 21.79 11.28
N ASP A 1016 19.68 21.04 11.12
CA ASP A 1016 20.80 21.45 10.28
C ASP A 1016 20.65 20.96 8.84
N CYS A 1017 19.57 20.22 8.52
CA CYS A 1017 19.42 19.54 7.24
C CYS A 1017 18.88 20.45 6.12
N TYR A 1018 18.25 21.58 6.46
CA TYR A 1018 17.56 22.46 5.51
C TYR A 1018 17.99 23.92 5.68
N HIS A 1019 18.30 24.57 4.56
CA HIS A 1019 18.74 25.97 4.47
C HIS A 1019 17.65 26.80 3.79
N VAL A 1020 17.12 27.81 4.49
CA VAL A 1020 15.94 28.61 4.07
C VAL A 1020 16.24 29.55 2.91
#